data_AF-A0A7C4X0Q5-F1
#
_entry.id   AF-A0A7C4X0Q5-F1
#
_cell.length_a   1.000
_cell.length_b   1.000
_cell.length_c   1.000
_cell.angle_alpha   90.00
_cell.angle_beta   90.00
_cell.angle_gamma   90.00
#
_symmetry.space_group_name_H-M   'P 1'
#
loop_
_entity.id
_entity.type
_entity.pdbx_description
1 polymer ?
#
loop_
_entity_poly.entity_id
_entity_poly.type
_entity_poly.pdbx_seq_one_letter_code
_entity_poly.pdbx_strand_id
1 'polypeptide(L)'
;MKPLGALRNQICPWVPCFLALLIWGAVAVGCGGGGGDGKSSRSASTISGHLIVPPAYDLESEPNDSIAQAQALPLPAVISGFVSVGDPGFSVYAAGRPILLCDLYRLQAPARTALLLTIAEDDLNQNDLDLFLLNAQGSMILDASEGYRSTEYLETPGAGVFLVGVRRFEGSSAYVLSASSSSILQGPSSMGIPPGADFVPGELLVKWKNGRKGSLGAGPGRYASLGVASGSVLPGGVEILKVSEVFHEVFSARTDGKLSLEGASKRLARALTLDGLRRLVREHQVEYAEPNFVRKPKRTPNDPGFSAQWHYGLINLPQAWDVTTGSENVTIGLIDTGVLTGHPDLTSRLTAGFDFVSDPERANDGDGIDPDPTDPGDDPEKQSSSFHGTHVAGTVGAATDNRTGVAGTTWQGRLMPLRALGVDGGADADIAQAIRYGAGLSNVSGKVPAQKADILNMSFGGPGYSQTLQDALSQARSRGVFLLAAAGNENSAVPSAPASLAGVLSVSAIDAGLRKASYSNFGSSIDLCAPGGDMGADLNGDGYPDGILSTLGNDRGDYLYRFYQGTSMACAHASGVVALMRAVHPMLTPGDLDLLLSGSHPGTSIRITRDMGQPGRDDFYGHGLIDAAQAVIAAQTLAGSSSGLPDGSILALSTSVLQFNTFLSSLSFQISNAGTGTLTVTNVSDTASWLSVTPSTGVAPLTVQAFVDRSGLRAGTYTATITIQTDATVGDKTATVEVQAEVGDKISGNVGTVYVLVLEPDSSEPVAQAETDANRGYAFTTDAVPAGTYLILAGTDRDDDGFICDIEDACGSYPLPVSVRAGSSVHDLVFPLSELVSPQSLPLFRTFELGPSSRARIR
;
A
#
# COMPACT_ATOMS: atom_id res chain seq x y z
N MET A 1 55.75 -19.39 -18.09
CA MET A 1 55.60 -18.78 -19.43
C MET A 1 55.00 -17.39 -19.18
N LYS A 2 55.62 -16.24 -19.45
CA LYS A 2 56.18 -15.63 -20.70
C LYS A 2 55.08 -15.17 -21.70
N PRO A 3 55.22 -13.99 -22.36
CA PRO A 3 54.81 -12.69 -21.78
C PRO A 3 54.08 -11.75 -22.78
N LEU A 4 54.05 -10.43 -22.46
CA LEU A 4 53.56 -9.31 -23.26
C LEU A 4 54.18 -9.21 -24.68
N GLY A 5 53.48 -8.52 -25.59
CA GLY A 5 53.98 -8.01 -26.87
C GLY A 5 53.01 -7.03 -27.55
N ALA A 6 53.50 -6.06 -28.33
CA ALA A 6 52.69 -5.04 -29.02
C ALA A 6 53.36 -4.56 -30.34
N LEU A 7 52.69 -3.62 -31.03
CA LEU A 7 53.17 -2.72 -32.12
C LEU A 7 53.17 -3.20 -33.61
N ARG A 8 52.35 -2.49 -34.43
CA ARG A 8 52.64 -1.91 -35.77
C ARG A 8 52.98 -2.89 -36.95
N ASN A 9 53.00 -2.51 -38.25
CA ASN A 9 53.11 -1.19 -38.90
C ASN A 9 52.64 -1.17 -40.39
N GLN A 10 52.76 0.00 -41.06
CA GLN A 10 52.88 0.27 -42.52
C GLN A 10 51.61 0.22 -43.44
N ILE A 11 51.56 0.85 -44.64
CA ILE A 11 51.86 2.26 -45.07
C ILE A 11 51.48 2.50 -46.57
N CYS A 12 50.68 3.55 -46.88
CA CYS A 12 50.57 4.43 -48.10
C CYS A 12 50.77 3.90 -49.56
N PRO A 13 50.69 4.73 -50.65
CA PRO A 13 50.09 6.08 -50.88
C PRO A 13 49.18 6.17 -52.16
N TRP A 14 48.70 7.36 -52.55
CA TRP A 14 48.85 8.06 -53.87
C TRP A 14 47.96 9.35 -53.96
N VAL A 15 48.31 10.34 -54.80
CA VAL A 15 48.01 11.81 -54.75
C VAL A 15 48.29 12.44 -56.16
N PRO A 16 47.84 13.65 -56.69
CA PRO A 16 47.11 14.85 -56.14
C PRO A 16 45.94 15.48 -57.03
N CYS A 17 45.50 16.72 -56.69
CA CYS A 17 45.06 17.85 -57.57
C CYS A 17 43.58 18.00 -58.07
N PHE A 18 43.04 19.20 -58.41
CA PHE A 18 43.61 20.57 -58.64
C PHE A 18 42.59 21.75 -58.37
N LEU A 19 42.93 22.78 -57.56
CA LEU A 19 42.39 24.20 -57.46
C LEU A 19 40.85 24.49 -57.35
N ALA A 20 40.29 25.68 -56.99
CA ALA A 20 40.69 27.05 -56.56
C ALA A 20 39.43 27.83 -56.01
N LEU A 21 39.43 29.09 -55.50
CA LEU A 21 40.19 29.79 -54.44
C LEU A 21 39.63 31.23 -54.18
N LEU A 22 39.47 31.65 -52.90
CA LEU A 22 39.26 33.06 -52.40
C LEU A 22 37.92 33.76 -52.77
N ILE A 23 37.45 34.89 -52.19
CA ILE A 23 38.07 36.04 -51.47
C ILE A 23 37.25 36.46 -50.20
N TRP A 24 37.89 37.12 -49.23
CA TRP A 24 37.27 37.85 -48.10
C TRP A 24 37.66 39.34 -48.15
N GLY A 25 36.80 40.27 -47.72
CA GLY A 25 37.13 41.72 -47.68
C GLY A 25 35.99 42.60 -47.16
N ALA A 26 36.32 43.65 -46.39
CA ALA A 26 35.35 44.49 -45.67
C ALA A 26 35.56 45.99 -45.91
N VAL A 27 34.47 46.77 -45.86
CA VAL A 27 34.43 48.24 -45.81
C VAL A 27 33.25 48.67 -44.93
N ALA A 28 33.32 49.83 -44.28
CA ALA A 28 32.29 50.37 -43.40
C ALA A 28 31.99 51.86 -43.68
N VAL A 29 30.87 52.34 -43.12
CA VAL A 29 30.42 53.75 -43.01
C VAL A 29 29.93 54.42 -44.31
N GLY A 30 28.72 54.98 -44.24
CA GLY A 30 28.15 55.89 -45.24
C GLY A 30 26.70 56.26 -44.93
N CYS A 31 26.44 57.49 -44.46
CA CYS A 31 25.07 57.97 -44.18
C CYS A 31 24.37 58.51 -45.43
N GLY A 32 23.07 58.24 -45.57
CA GLY A 32 22.21 58.85 -46.59
C GLY A 32 20.75 58.47 -46.34
N GLY A 33 19.90 59.45 -45.98
CA GLY A 33 18.49 59.22 -45.67
C GLY A 33 17.55 59.48 -46.85
N GLY A 34 16.37 58.88 -46.79
CA GLY A 34 15.27 59.08 -47.74
C GLY A 34 14.14 58.10 -47.45
N GLY A 35 12.93 58.59 -47.19
CA GLY A 35 11.79 57.76 -46.80
C GLY A 35 11.06 57.11 -47.97
N GLY A 36 10.32 56.04 -47.69
CA GLY A 36 9.38 55.40 -48.60
C GLY A 36 8.58 54.34 -47.86
N ASP A 37 7.26 54.49 -47.79
CA ASP A 37 6.39 53.56 -47.05
C ASP A 37 6.41 52.15 -47.65
N GLY A 38 6.60 51.17 -46.77
CA GLY A 38 6.83 49.78 -47.14
C GLY A 38 6.43 48.79 -46.04
N LYS A 39 5.33 49.09 -45.30
CA LYS A 39 4.73 48.14 -44.35
C LYS A 39 4.17 46.91 -45.07
N SER A 40 5.04 45.95 -45.39
CA SER A 40 4.64 44.56 -45.58
C SER A 40 4.30 43.98 -44.20
N SER A 41 3.10 44.29 -43.71
CA SER A 41 2.51 43.61 -42.56
C SER A 41 2.32 42.14 -42.93
N ARG A 42 3.34 41.30 -42.62
CA ARG A 42 3.10 39.88 -42.38
C ARG A 42 2.00 39.83 -41.33
N SER A 43 0.84 39.28 -41.67
CA SER A 43 -0.23 39.07 -40.72
C SER A 43 0.30 38.16 -39.62
N ALA A 44 0.42 38.71 -38.40
CA ALA A 44 0.81 37.96 -37.23
C ALA A 44 -0.26 36.91 -36.95
N SER A 45 0.05 35.65 -37.24
CA SER A 45 -0.76 34.54 -36.74
C SER A 45 -0.56 34.48 -35.23
N THR A 46 -1.64 34.28 -34.49
CA THR A 46 -1.66 34.12 -33.03
C THR A 46 -2.39 32.84 -32.67
N ILE A 47 -2.15 32.34 -31.46
CA ILE A 47 -2.96 31.27 -30.86
C ILE A 47 -3.71 31.89 -29.68
N SER A 48 -5.01 31.61 -29.56
CA SER A 48 -5.85 32.13 -28.48
C SER A 48 -6.85 31.09 -27.99
N GLY A 49 -7.18 31.14 -26.71
CA GLY A 49 -8.04 30.15 -26.08
C GLY A 49 -8.40 30.52 -24.64
N HIS A 50 -8.88 29.53 -23.90
CA HIS A 50 -9.37 29.67 -22.53
C HIS A 50 -8.98 28.42 -21.73
N LEU A 51 -8.28 28.59 -20.61
CA LEU A 51 -7.94 27.48 -19.72
C LEU A 51 -9.13 27.15 -18.83
N ILE A 52 -9.34 25.87 -18.51
CA ILE A 52 -10.32 25.44 -17.51
C ILE A 52 -9.58 25.24 -16.18
N VAL A 53 -9.87 26.10 -15.20
CA VAL A 53 -9.41 25.96 -13.82
C VAL A 53 -10.58 25.44 -12.97
N PRO A 54 -10.55 24.18 -12.51
CA PRO A 54 -11.69 23.61 -11.78
C PRO A 54 -11.87 24.25 -10.38
N PRO A 55 -13.10 24.39 -9.87
CA PRO A 55 -13.39 25.07 -8.58
C PRO A 55 -12.82 24.41 -7.32
N ALA A 56 -12.14 23.26 -7.44
CA ALA A 56 -11.47 22.60 -6.32
C ALA A 56 -10.04 23.10 -6.08
N TYR A 57 -9.46 23.86 -7.04
CA TYR A 57 -8.13 24.44 -6.99
C TYR A 57 -8.24 25.95 -6.77
N ASP A 58 -8.02 26.40 -5.54
CA ASP A 58 -8.08 27.81 -5.17
C ASP A 58 -6.80 28.17 -4.41
N LEU A 59 -6.13 29.25 -4.80
CA LEU A 59 -5.07 29.85 -4.01
C LEU A 59 -5.66 30.44 -2.73
N GLU A 60 -4.88 30.40 -1.65
CA GLU A 60 -5.25 31.12 -0.43
C GLU A 60 -5.46 32.62 -0.72
N SER A 61 -6.71 33.05 -0.53
CA SER A 61 -7.17 34.42 -0.81
C SER A 61 -7.79 35.13 0.40
N GLU A 62 -8.02 34.41 1.50
CA GLU A 62 -8.55 34.89 2.78
C GLU A 62 -7.84 34.18 3.94
N PRO A 63 -7.37 34.88 5.00
CA PRO A 63 -6.45 34.30 5.97
C PRO A 63 -7.11 33.22 6.84
N ASN A 64 -6.57 32.00 6.80
CA ASN A 64 -7.13 30.84 7.52
C ASN A 64 -6.71 30.74 9.02
N ASP A 65 -5.99 31.76 9.52
CA ASP A 65 -5.28 31.93 10.80
C ASP A 65 -6.02 31.72 12.15
N SER A 66 -7.15 31.02 12.21
CA SER A 66 -7.72 30.57 13.49
C SER A 66 -8.80 29.53 13.32
N ILE A 67 -9.17 28.84 14.42
CA ILE A 67 -10.35 27.98 14.49
C ILE A 67 -11.65 28.69 14.01
N ALA A 68 -11.72 30.02 14.13
CA ALA A 68 -12.85 30.83 13.67
C ALA A 68 -12.77 31.22 12.19
N GLN A 69 -11.56 31.27 11.61
CA GLN A 69 -11.29 31.58 10.20
C GLN A 69 -11.11 30.33 9.33
N ALA A 70 -10.96 29.15 9.94
CA ALA A 70 -10.58 27.92 9.27
C ALA A 70 -11.43 27.63 8.02
N GLN A 71 -10.80 27.72 6.85
CA GLN A 71 -11.43 27.64 5.53
C GLN A 71 -12.14 26.30 5.33
N ALA A 72 -13.19 26.25 4.51
CA ALA A 72 -13.85 24.98 4.20
C ALA A 72 -12.95 24.11 3.32
N LEU A 73 -12.72 22.85 3.71
CA LEU A 73 -12.10 21.82 2.87
C LEU A 73 -13.22 20.93 2.32
N PRO A 74 -13.71 21.19 1.08
CA PRO A 74 -14.72 20.35 0.44
C PRO A 74 -14.16 18.97 0.09
N LEU A 75 -15.00 18.06 -0.41
CA LEU A 75 -14.56 16.74 -0.85
C LEU A 75 -15.09 16.39 -2.25
N PRO A 76 -14.23 15.85 -3.14
CA PRO A 76 -12.76 15.87 -3.06
C PRO A 76 -12.20 17.29 -3.20
N ALA A 77 -11.03 17.55 -2.62
CA ALA A 77 -10.32 18.83 -2.75
C ALA A 77 -8.81 18.65 -2.94
N VAL A 78 -8.19 19.63 -3.57
CA VAL A 78 -6.73 19.78 -3.71
C VAL A 78 -6.45 21.27 -3.55
N ILE A 79 -6.12 21.70 -2.34
CA ILE A 79 -5.90 23.13 -2.00
C ILE A 79 -4.40 23.38 -1.91
N SER A 80 -3.94 24.50 -2.48
CA SER A 80 -2.55 24.95 -2.33
C SER A 80 -2.46 26.10 -1.31
N GLY A 81 -1.47 26.04 -0.41
CA GLY A 81 -1.23 27.02 0.66
C GLY A 81 0.25 27.25 0.92
N PHE A 82 0.59 28.16 1.85
CA PHE A 82 1.97 28.57 2.12
C PHE A 82 2.17 28.96 3.59
N VAL A 83 3.08 28.28 4.31
CA VAL A 83 3.37 28.61 5.72
C VAL A 83 4.73 29.28 5.85
N SER A 84 4.76 30.56 6.24
CA SER A 84 5.99 31.36 6.31
C SER A 84 6.35 31.86 7.71
N VAL A 85 7.57 32.41 7.87
CA VAL A 85 8.01 33.12 9.08
C VAL A 85 7.40 34.54 9.20
N GLY A 86 6.74 35.04 8.15
CA GLY A 86 6.25 36.42 8.05
C GLY A 86 4.74 36.62 8.09
N ASP A 87 3.95 35.54 8.11
CA ASP A 87 2.50 35.62 7.94
C ASP A 87 1.72 36.22 9.12
N PRO A 88 0.51 36.77 8.88
CA PRO A 88 -0.40 37.21 9.93
C PRO A 88 -0.73 36.10 10.94
N GLY A 89 -0.78 34.85 10.47
CA GLY A 89 -0.31 33.61 11.12
C GLY A 89 -0.96 33.25 12.45
N PHE A 90 -1.62 32.09 12.59
CA PHE A 90 -2.17 31.65 13.89
C PHE A 90 -1.10 31.47 14.98
N SER A 91 -0.80 32.58 15.65
CA SER A 91 0.32 32.70 16.55
C SER A 91 -0.07 32.15 17.93
N VAL A 92 0.30 30.90 18.20
CA VAL A 92 0.25 30.37 19.57
C VAL A 92 1.38 31.03 20.36
N TYR A 93 1.04 31.85 21.35
CA TYR A 93 2.01 32.55 22.19
C TYR A 93 2.30 31.82 23.51
N ALA A 94 3.57 31.75 23.90
CA ALA A 94 3.95 31.60 25.30
C ALA A 94 4.98 32.67 25.70
N ALA A 95 4.91 33.12 26.96
CA ALA A 95 5.75 34.19 27.52
C ALA A 95 5.84 35.48 26.65
N GLY A 96 4.82 35.77 25.83
CA GLY A 96 4.77 36.95 24.96
C GLY A 96 5.55 36.84 23.64
N ARG A 97 5.85 35.62 23.17
CA ARG A 97 6.45 35.36 21.84
C ARG A 97 5.59 34.35 21.06
N PRO A 98 5.45 34.47 19.72
CA PRO A 98 4.80 33.45 18.90
C PRO A 98 5.70 32.21 18.82
N ILE A 99 5.09 31.02 18.74
CA ILE A 99 5.78 29.71 18.84
C ILE A 99 5.34 28.74 17.74
N LEU A 100 4.09 28.84 17.28
CA LEU A 100 3.57 28.07 16.15
C LEU A 100 3.00 29.05 15.11
N LEU A 101 3.12 28.67 13.84
CA LEU A 101 2.46 29.24 12.68
C LEU A 101 1.90 28.04 11.93
N CYS A 102 0.58 28.04 11.72
CA CYS A 102 -0.13 26.91 11.16
C CYS A 102 -1.48 27.30 10.57
N ASP A 103 -1.79 26.62 9.49
CA ASP A 103 -2.95 26.86 8.66
C ASP A 103 -4.06 25.91 9.11
N LEU A 104 -5.32 26.33 9.04
CA LEU A 104 -6.46 25.56 9.53
C LEU A 104 -7.58 25.44 8.50
N TYR A 105 -7.98 24.19 8.25
CA TYR A 105 -9.04 23.83 7.32
C TYR A 105 -10.13 23.03 8.03
N ARG A 106 -11.40 23.41 7.82
CA ARG A 106 -12.58 22.77 8.37
C ARG A 106 -13.10 21.70 7.41
N LEU A 107 -12.92 20.44 7.78
CA LEU A 107 -13.31 19.28 7.00
C LEU A 107 -14.63 18.68 7.53
N GLN A 108 -15.61 18.50 6.65
CA GLN A 108 -16.82 17.70 6.92
C GLN A 108 -16.65 16.32 6.27
N ALA A 109 -16.08 15.38 7.01
CA ALA A 109 -15.81 14.03 6.54
C ALA A 109 -17.08 13.15 6.59
N PRO A 110 -17.47 12.49 5.48
CA PRO A 110 -18.62 11.57 5.43
C PRO A 110 -18.26 10.14 5.89
N ALA A 111 -16.97 9.80 5.87
CA ALA A 111 -16.38 8.51 6.26
C ALA A 111 -14.93 8.74 6.68
N ARG A 112 -14.12 7.67 6.83
CA ARG A 112 -12.66 7.85 6.85
C ARG A 112 -12.22 8.53 5.56
N THR A 113 -11.57 9.66 5.71
CA THR A 113 -11.17 10.55 4.62
C THR A 113 -9.66 10.65 4.66
N ALA A 114 -9.00 10.28 3.57
CA ALA A 114 -7.57 10.35 3.41
C ALA A 114 -7.13 11.80 3.14
N LEU A 115 -6.02 12.19 3.76
CA LEU A 115 -5.39 13.50 3.69
C LEU A 115 -3.92 13.29 3.32
N LEU A 116 -3.49 13.90 2.22
CA LEU A 116 -2.10 13.92 1.79
C LEU A 116 -1.65 15.37 1.65
N LEU A 117 -0.61 15.74 2.39
CA LEU A 117 0.15 16.95 2.19
C LEU A 117 1.33 16.63 1.27
N THR A 118 1.59 17.46 0.27
CA THR A 118 2.84 17.51 -0.50
C THR A 118 3.50 18.88 -0.23
N ILE A 119 4.82 18.94 -0.14
CA ILE A 119 5.59 20.14 0.26
C ILE A 119 6.62 20.46 -0.83
N ALA A 120 6.75 21.74 -1.22
CA ALA A 120 7.65 22.20 -2.28
C ALA A 120 9.15 22.03 -1.93
N GLU A 121 9.96 21.58 -2.90
CA GLU A 121 11.37 21.17 -2.72
C GLU A 121 12.41 22.20 -3.24
N ASP A 122 12.47 23.42 -2.69
CA ASP A 122 13.57 24.39 -2.97
C ASP A 122 14.90 24.00 -2.27
N ASP A 123 14.87 23.44 -1.05
CA ASP A 123 16.08 22.89 -0.42
C ASP A 123 15.79 21.74 0.56
N LEU A 124 16.28 20.54 0.20
CA LEU A 124 16.08 19.23 0.85
C LEU A 124 16.55 19.11 2.31
N ASN A 125 17.00 20.22 2.94
CA ASN A 125 17.45 20.26 4.33
C ASN A 125 16.96 21.50 5.12
N GLN A 126 16.13 22.38 4.53
CA GLN A 126 15.74 23.65 5.19
C GLN A 126 14.24 23.84 5.39
N ASN A 127 13.38 23.27 4.54
CA ASN A 127 11.92 23.43 4.59
C ASN A 127 11.23 22.16 5.11
N ASP A 128 10.30 22.30 6.06
CA ASP A 128 9.71 21.16 6.80
C ASP A 128 8.34 21.53 7.38
N LEU A 129 7.27 20.84 6.98
CA LEU A 129 5.88 21.08 7.41
C LEU A 129 5.25 19.77 7.91
N ASP A 130 4.53 19.80 9.05
CA ASP A 130 3.77 18.64 9.55
C ASP A 130 2.26 18.78 9.26
N LEU A 131 1.57 17.64 9.10
CA LEU A 131 0.11 17.55 8.93
C LEU A 131 -0.55 17.03 10.22
N PHE A 132 -1.58 17.69 10.74
CA PHE A 132 -2.28 17.26 11.95
C PHE A 132 -3.81 17.38 11.87
N LEU A 133 -4.51 16.64 12.74
CA LEU A 133 -5.97 16.58 12.77
C LEU A 133 -6.52 16.89 14.18
N LEU A 134 -7.47 17.81 14.28
CA LEU A 134 -8.20 18.15 15.51
C LEU A 134 -9.67 17.72 15.45
N ASN A 135 -10.31 17.61 16.62
CA ASN A 135 -11.77 17.55 16.71
C ASN A 135 -12.45 18.86 16.22
N ALA A 136 -13.77 18.80 15.98
CA ALA A 136 -14.58 19.93 15.48
C ALA A 136 -14.44 21.26 16.26
N GLN A 137 -14.09 21.17 17.55
CA GLN A 137 -13.93 22.28 18.48
C GLN A 137 -12.49 22.82 18.58
N GLY A 138 -11.52 22.18 17.93
CA GLY A 138 -10.10 22.52 18.02
C GLY A 138 -9.47 22.30 19.41
N SER A 139 -10.09 21.46 20.25
CA SER A 139 -9.71 21.24 21.64
C SER A 139 -8.95 19.93 21.91
N MET A 140 -8.78 19.08 20.91
CA MET A 140 -8.08 17.80 21.02
C MET A 140 -7.48 17.38 19.68
N ILE A 141 -6.16 17.10 19.66
CA ILE A 141 -5.49 16.42 18.54
C ILE A 141 -5.97 14.97 18.49
N LEU A 142 -6.33 14.51 17.30
CA LEU A 142 -6.80 13.16 17.00
C LEU A 142 -5.69 12.31 16.39
N ASP A 143 -4.92 12.89 15.47
CA ASP A 143 -3.76 12.26 14.82
C ASP A 143 -2.77 13.32 14.27
N ALA A 144 -1.54 12.92 13.95
CA ALA A 144 -0.51 13.78 13.35
C ALA A 144 0.51 12.96 12.53
N SER A 145 0.77 13.40 11.29
CA SER A 145 1.88 12.95 10.45
C SER A 145 3.00 13.96 10.56
N GLU A 146 4.19 13.45 10.84
CA GLU A 146 5.34 14.24 11.25
C GLU A 146 6.63 13.54 10.81
N GLY A 147 6.96 13.64 9.52
CA GLY A 147 8.07 12.97 8.89
C GLY A 147 9.34 13.81 8.78
N TYR A 148 9.86 13.88 7.56
CA TYR A 148 11.11 14.54 7.09
C TYR A 148 11.18 14.49 5.54
N ARG A 149 10.03 14.48 4.85
CA ARG A 149 9.94 14.30 3.40
C ARG A 149 8.99 15.36 2.85
N SER A 150 9.04 15.59 1.55
CA SER A 150 8.07 16.37 0.78
C SER A 150 6.63 15.83 0.78
N THR A 151 6.28 14.87 1.65
CA THR A 151 4.92 14.34 1.79
C THR A 151 4.58 13.89 3.22
N GLU A 152 3.38 14.23 3.71
CA GLU A 152 2.83 13.83 5.01
C GLU A 152 1.38 13.29 4.86
N TYR A 153 0.96 12.31 5.66
CA TYR A 153 -0.27 11.55 5.39
C TYR A 153 -1.11 11.19 6.63
N LEU A 154 -2.43 11.42 6.59
CA LEU A 154 -3.39 11.08 7.65
C LEU A 154 -4.71 10.48 7.10
N GLU A 155 -5.47 9.82 7.97
CA GLU A 155 -6.90 9.51 7.77
C GLU A 155 -7.74 10.13 8.89
N THR A 156 -8.96 10.58 8.58
CA THR A 156 -9.95 10.87 9.64
C THR A 156 -10.41 9.59 10.33
N PRO A 157 -10.66 9.60 11.66
CA PRO A 157 -11.02 8.38 12.40
C PRO A 157 -12.41 7.83 12.05
N GLY A 158 -13.22 8.58 11.30
CA GLY A 158 -14.57 8.23 10.87
C GLY A 158 -15.30 9.45 10.29
N ALA A 159 -16.62 9.36 10.16
CA ALA A 159 -17.46 10.49 9.79
C ALA A 159 -17.52 11.56 10.89
N GLY A 160 -17.52 12.84 10.53
CA GLY A 160 -17.60 13.94 11.49
C GLY A 160 -17.05 15.27 10.96
N VAL A 161 -17.14 16.32 11.79
CA VAL A 161 -16.43 17.57 11.55
C VAL A 161 -15.06 17.49 12.22
N PHE A 162 -14.02 17.87 11.48
CA PHE A 162 -12.64 17.92 11.94
C PHE A 162 -12.01 19.27 11.54
N LEU A 163 -10.91 19.62 12.19
CA LEU A 163 -10.00 20.64 11.65
C LEU A 163 -8.73 19.93 11.21
N VAL A 164 -8.42 19.99 9.91
CA VAL A 164 -7.10 19.63 9.40
C VAL A 164 -6.21 20.86 9.60
N GLY A 165 -4.96 20.66 9.98
CA GLY A 165 -4.00 21.74 10.07
C GLY A 165 -2.65 21.37 9.46
N VAL A 166 -2.03 22.35 8.82
CA VAL A 166 -0.65 22.26 8.31
C VAL A 166 0.19 23.19 9.16
N ARG A 167 1.24 22.69 9.82
CA ARG A 167 2.10 23.51 10.68
C ARG A 167 3.51 23.58 10.14
N ARG A 168 4.13 24.74 10.30
CA ARG A 168 5.56 24.94 10.05
C ARG A 168 6.41 24.24 11.13
N PHE A 169 7.28 23.31 10.74
CA PHE A 169 8.34 22.79 11.61
C PHE A 169 9.63 23.61 11.42
N GLU A 170 10.13 23.74 10.19
CA GLU A 170 11.32 24.51 9.81
C GLU A 170 11.15 25.19 8.44
N GLY A 171 12.00 26.18 8.11
CA GLY A 171 11.98 26.88 6.82
C GLY A 171 10.77 27.79 6.56
N SER A 172 10.31 27.85 5.32
CA SER A 172 9.03 28.42 4.84
C SER A 172 8.73 27.79 3.48
N SER A 173 7.53 27.26 3.25
CA SER A 173 7.27 26.46 2.05
C SER A 173 5.82 26.48 1.60
N ALA A 174 5.63 26.34 0.29
CA ALA A 174 4.36 26.06 -0.34
C ALA A 174 4.00 24.58 -0.17
N TYR A 175 2.70 24.29 -0.17
CA TYR A 175 2.22 22.93 -0.03
C TYR A 175 0.91 22.71 -0.80
N VAL A 176 0.65 21.44 -1.11
CA VAL A 176 -0.60 20.98 -1.73
C VAL A 176 -1.27 19.98 -0.77
N LEU A 177 -2.44 20.35 -0.24
CA LEU A 177 -3.26 19.52 0.63
C LEU A 177 -4.41 18.85 -0.16
N SER A 178 -4.24 17.57 -0.45
CA SER A 178 -5.25 16.71 -1.07
C SER A 178 -6.14 16.04 -0.03
N ALA A 179 -7.46 16.08 -0.23
CA ALA A 179 -8.45 15.44 0.64
C ALA A 179 -9.46 14.61 -0.16
N SER A 180 -9.63 13.33 0.21
CA SER A 180 -10.44 12.38 -0.55
C SER A 180 -11.12 11.32 0.33
N SER A 181 -12.37 10.98 0.01
CA SER A 181 -13.08 9.82 0.57
C SER A 181 -12.69 8.49 -0.09
N SER A 182 -11.84 8.52 -1.12
CA SER A 182 -11.33 7.33 -1.83
C SER A 182 -9.89 7.02 -1.39
N SER A 183 -9.64 5.76 -1.00
CA SER A 183 -8.38 5.27 -0.41
C SER A 183 -7.23 5.08 -1.42
N ILE A 184 -6.98 6.09 -2.27
CA ILE A 184 -5.96 6.04 -3.36
C ILE A 184 -4.66 6.73 -2.93
N LEU A 185 -4.69 7.56 -1.89
CA LEU A 185 -3.55 8.27 -1.34
C LEU A 185 -2.83 7.39 -0.29
N GLN A 186 -1.54 7.11 -0.48
CA GLN A 186 -0.64 6.53 0.53
C GLN A 186 0.79 7.05 0.37
N GLY A 187 1.41 7.52 1.46
CA GLY A 187 2.80 7.99 1.51
C GLY A 187 3.73 7.06 2.32
N PRO A 188 5.04 6.99 2.00
CA PRO A 188 5.99 6.10 2.68
C PRO A 188 6.55 6.67 3.99
N SER A 189 6.46 5.90 5.08
CA SER A 189 6.96 6.30 6.42
C SER A 189 8.47 6.58 6.47
N SER A 190 8.86 7.71 7.06
CA SER A 190 10.18 8.35 6.85
C SER A 190 11.21 8.21 7.98
N MET A 191 10.81 8.02 9.25
CA MET A 191 11.72 8.12 10.41
C MET A 191 12.57 6.86 10.74
N GLY A 192 12.47 5.76 10.00
CA GLY A 192 13.18 4.50 10.28
C GLY A 192 12.71 3.75 11.56
N ILE A 193 11.84 4.36 12.36
CA ILE A 193 11.07 3.69 13.41
C ILE A 193 9.93 2.91 12.73
N PRO A 194 9.84 1.57 12.88
CA PRO A 194 8.76 0.81 12.27
C PRO A 194 7.37 1.25 12.76
N PRO A 195 6.35 1.31 11.88
CA PRO A 195 4.97 1.49 12.29
C PRO A 195 4.58 0.51 13.40
N GLY A 196 4.01 1.02 14.49
CA GLY A 196 3.64 0.22 15.67
C GLY A 196 4.76 -0.11 16.68
N ALA A 197 6.01 0.31 16.48
CA ALA A 197 7.11 -0.01 17.42
C ALA A 197 6.88 0.55 18.84
N ASP A 198 6.97 -0.31 19.87
CA ASP A 198 6.75 0.08 21.28
C ASP A 198 7.96 0.82 21.89
N PHE A 199 7.68 1.96 22.53
CA PHE A 199 8.63 2.73 23.34
C PHE A 199 7.91 3.41 24.51
N VAL A 200 8.65 3.78 25.56
CA VAL A 200 8.12 4.43 26.76
C VAL A 200 7.66 5.85 26.39
N PRO A 201 6.35 6.17 26.45
CA PRO A 201 5.87 7.49 26.08
C PRO A 201 6.39 8.55 27.05
N GLY A 202 7.00 9.61 26.51
CA GLY A 202 7.59 10.71 27.25
C GLY A 202 9.08 10.55 27.59
N GLU A 203 9.77 9.51 27.10
CA GLU A 203 11.20 9.28 27.38
C GLU A 203 12.08 9.06 26.14
N LEU A 204 13.21 9.77 26.10
CA LEU A 204 14.22 9.74 25.04
C LEU A 204 15.59 9.42 25.63
N LEU A 205 16.39 8.63 24.92
CA LEU A 205 17.78 8.35 25.25
C LEU A 205 18.68 9.21 24.37
N VAL A 206 19.56 10.01 24.98
CA VAL A 206 20.43 10.96 24.25
C VAL A 206 21.88 10.82 24.70
N LYS A 207 22.81 10.74 23.76
CA LYS A 207 24.25 10.80 24.02
C LYS A 207 24.84 12.08 23.42
N TRP A 208 25.85 12.66 24.06
CA TRP A 208 26.47 13.94 23.65
C TRP A 208 27.93 13.74 23.26
N LYS A 209 28.35 14.25 22.09
CA LYS A 209 29.63 13.89 21.41
C LYS A 209 30.91 14.10 22.24
N ASN A 210 30.90 15.02 23.21
CA ASN A 210 32.05 15.33 24.09
C ASN A 210 31.83 14.89 25.56
N GLY A 211 30.71 14.22 25.86
CA GLY A 211 30.20 14.09 27.22
C GLY A 211 29.91 15.45 27.89
N ARG A 212 29.61 15.44 29.20
CA ARG A 212 29.20 16.63 29.98
C ARG A 212 30.32 17.67 30.25
N LYS A 213 31.40 17.70 29.45
CA LYS A 213 32.57 18.57 29.64
C LYS A 213 32.97 19.31 28.34
N GLY A 214 32.05 20.10 27.77
CA GLY A 214 32.29 20.76 26.48
C GLY A 214 31.40 21.97 26.20
N SER A 215 31.38 22.96 27.10
CA SER A 215 30.51 24.16 27.03
C SER A 215 29.03 23.92 27.36
N LEU A 216 28.30 25.03 27.46
CA LEU A 216 26.90 25.20 27.89
C LEU A 216 26.63 24.93 29.38
N GLY A 217 26.08 25.96 30.06
CA GLY A 217 25.61 25.85 31.43
C GLY A 217 24.26 25.13 31.50
N ALA A 218 24.05 24.33 32.55
CA ALA A 218 22.78 23.66 32.85
C ALA A 218 21.72 24.64 33.37
N GLY A 219 21.37 25.64 32.56
CA GLY A 219 20.21 26.49 32.77
C GLY A 219 18.96 25.85 32.15
N PRO A 220 17.79 25.90 32.81
CA PRO A 220 16.59 25.21 32.34
C PRO A 220 16.10 25.65 30.95
N GLY A 221 16.45 26.87 30.52
CA GLY A 221 16.01 27.46 29.25
C GLY A 221 16.44 26.71 27.97
N ARG A 222 17.55 25.94 27.97
CA ARG A 222 18.02 25.24 26.75
C ARG A 222 17.41 23.85 26.57
N TYR A 223 16.93 23.24 27.65
CA TYR A 223 16.12 22.01 27.58
C TYR A 223 14.68 22.37 27.16
N ALA A 224 14.12 23.45 27.73
CA ALA A 224 12.78 23.94 27.39
C ALA A 224 12.60 24.27 25.89
N SER A 225 13.60 24.85 25.23
CA SER A 225 13.57 25.11 23.78
C SER A 225 13.55 23.84 22.90
N LEU A 226 13.93 22.70 23.46
CA LEU A 226 13.90 21.38 22.81
C LEU A 226 12.67 20.55 23.26
N GLY A 227 11.71 21.16 23.97
CA GLY A 227 10.50 20.50 24.51
C GLY A 227 10.75 19.57 25.70
N VAL A 228 12.01 19.28 26.04
CA VAL A 228 12.43 18.24 26.99
C VAL A 228 12.94 18.82 28.33
N ALA A 229 13.20 17.92 29.28
CA ALA A 229 13.79 18.18 30.58
C ALA A 229 14.92 17.17 30.87
N SER A 230 15.98 17.64 31.54
CA SER A 230 17.08 16.78 32.01
C SER A 230 16.58 15.73 33.01
N GLY A 231 17.09 14.50 32.88
CA GLY A 231 16.68 13.37 33.70
C GLY A 231 17.86 12.48 34.11
N SER A 232 17.63 11.17 34.13
CA SER A 232 18.58 10.19 34.66
C SER A 232 19.78 9.98 33.73
N VAL A 233 21.00 10.18 34.21
CA VAL A 233 22.22 9.83 33.46
C VAL A 233 22.57 8.35 33.69
N LEU A 234 22.69 7.60 32.60
CA LEU A 234 23.07 6.19 32.56
C LEU A 234 24.60 6.01 32.46
N PRO A 235 25.15 4.84 32.85
CA PRO A 235 26.52 4.46 32.55
C PRO A 235 26.82 4.59 31.04
N GLY A 236 28.03 5.04 30.70
CA GLY A 236 28.42 5.33 29.31
C GLY A 236 28.10 6.74 28.81
N GLY A 237 27.42 7.58 29.61
CA GLY A 237 27.20 8.99 29.30
C GLY A 237 25.95 9.29 28.47
N VAL A 238 25.01 8.33 28.40
CA VAL A 238 23.67 8.53 27.86
C VAL A 238 22.79 9.18 28.93
N GLU A 239 21.95 10.14 28.57
CA GLU A 239 20.99 10.80 29.45
C GLU A 239 19.57 10.43 29.00
N ILE A 240 18.74 9.98 29.95
CA ILE A 240 17.29 9.86 29.74
C ILE A 240 16.71 11.27 29.87
N LEU A 241 16.29 11.85 28.76
CA LEU A 241 15.51 13.08 28.75
C LEU A 241 14.02 12.73 28.82
N LYS A 242 13.27 13.49 29.62
CA LYS A 242 11.80 13.40 29.66
C LYS A 242 11.22 14.54 28.86
N VAL A 243 10.10 14.32 28.17
CA VAL A 243 9.35 15.45 27.58
C VAL A 243 8.78 16.30 28.72
N SER A 244 8.86 17.63 28.60
CA SER A 244 8.66 18.53 29.73
C SER A 244 7.19 18.91 29.96
N GLU A 245 6.79 18.99 31.24
CA GLU A 245 5.44 19.44 31.63
C GLU A 245 5.15 20.89 31.20
N VAL A 246 6.17 21.70 30.90
CA VAL A 246 6.00 23.06 30.35
C VAL A 246 5.30 23.03 28.99
N PHE A 247 5.47 21.97 28.20
CA PHE A 247 4.75 21.78 26.93
C PHE A 247 3.26 21.43 27.14
N HIS A 248 2.87 20.97 28.36
CA HIS A 248 1.46 20.74 28.70
C HIS A 248 0.72 22.05 29.02
N GLU A 249 1.40 23.08 29.55
CA GLU A 249 0.76 24.39 29.78
C GLU A 249 0.31 25.02 28.45
N VAL A 250 1.11 24.89 27.38
CA VAL A 250 0.80 25.39 26.03
C VAL A 250 -0.54 24.87 25.52
N PHE A 251 -0.85 23.59 25.73
CA PHE A 251 -2.14 22.98 25.34
C PHE A 251 -3.29 23.25 26.31
N SER A 252 -3.02 23.64 27.56
CA SER A 252 -4.06 23.99 28.53
C SER A 252 -4.66 25.39 28.30
N ALA A 253 -3.92 26.27 27.62
CA ALA A 253 -4.06 27.71 27.71
C ALA A 253 -5.17 28.35 26.84
N ARG A 254 -6.25 27.62 26.49
CA ARG A 254 -7.54 28.22 26.00
C ARG A 254 -8.72 27.24 25.88
N THR A 255 -9.16 26.66 26.99
CA THR A 255 -10.59 26.29 27.15
C THR A 255 -11.09 26.71 28.53
N ASP A 256 -12.32 27.24 28.60
CA ASP A 256 -12.93 27.67 29.87
C ASP A 256 -13.39 26.46 30.72
N GLY A 257 -12.41 25.82 31.35
CA GLY A 257 -12.62 24.86 32.44
C GLY A 257 -12.78 23.40 32.00
N LYS A 258 -11.81 22.58 32.46
CA LYS A 258 -11.89 21.11 32.58
C LYS A 258 -11.94 20.30 31.27
N LEU A 259 -10.78 20.17 30.62
CA LEU A 259 -10.40 18.82 30.16
C LEU A 259 -9.93 18.01 31.38
N SER A 260 -10.48 16.81 31.57
CA SER A 260 -9.98 15.82 32.53
C SER A 260 -9.11 14.80 31.81
N LEU A 261 -8.00 14.38 32.42
CA LEU A 261 -6.96 13.57 31.75
C LEU A 261 -7.05 12.06 32.02
N GLU A 262 -8.19 11.57 32.51
CA GLU A 262 -8.48 10.13 32.58
C GLU A 262 -8.78 9.57 31.18
N GLY A 263 -7.72 9.08 30.51
CA GLY A 263 -7.82 8.21 29.32
C GLY A 263 -6.83 8.53 28.19
N ALA A 264 -6.50 9.80 27.97
CA ALA A 264 -5.75 10.25 26.77
C ALA A 264 -4.21 10.03 26.84
N SER A 265 -3.68 9.52 27.95
CA SER A 265 -2.28 9.70 28.35
C SER A 265 -1.21 9.04 27.48
N LYS A 266 -1.52 7.98 26.71
CA LYS A 266 -0.51 7.24 25.93
C LYS A 266 -0.23 7.77 24.52
N ARG A 267 -1.27 8.19 23.77
CA ARG A 267 -1.08 8.63 22.36
C ARG A 267 -0.41 9.99 22.27
N LEU A 268 -0.89 10.97 23.05
CA LEU A 268 -0.28 12.31 23.12
C LEU A 268 1.18 12.24 23.57
N ALA A 269 1.48 11.51 24.65
CA ALA A 269 2.85 11.34 25.12
C ALA A 269 3.75 10.64 24.08
N ARG A 270 3.20 9.75 23.24
CA ARG A 270 3.93 9.10 22.14
C ARG A 270 4.31 10.10 21.05
N ALA A 271 3.38 10.93 20.59
CA ALA A 271 3.65 11.98 19.59
C ALA A 271 4.69 12.99 20.12
N LEU A 272 4.49 13.48 21.34
CA LEU A 272 5.43 14.39 22.02
C LEU A 272 6.84 13.80 22.21
N THR A 273 6.99 12.47 22.25
CA THR A 273 8.30 11.81 22.25
C THR A 273 9.00 11.95 20.90
N LEU A 274 8.25 11.85 19.80
CA LEU A 274 8.79 11.92 18.45
C LEU A 274 9.17 13.35 18.04
N ASP A 275 8.36 14.36 18.41
CA ASP A 275 8.73 15.77 18.29
C ASP A 275 10.06 16.09 19.01
N GLY A 276 10.18 15.69 20.28
CA GLY A 276 11.43 15.84 21.05
C GLY A 276 12.61 15.14 20.39
N LEU A 277 12.40 13.95 19.81
CA LEU A 277 13.42 13.21 19.08
C LEU A 277 13.95 14.00 17.87
N ARG A 278 13.08 14.57 17.02
CA ARG A 278 13.51 15.32 15.83
C ARG A 278 14.42 16.49 16.19
N ARG A 279 14.00 17.28 17.19
CA ARG A 279 14.75 18.43 17.72
C ARG A 279 16.15 18.00 18.22
N LEU A 280 16.25 16.84 18.87
CA LEU A 280 17.51 16.32 19.41
C LEU A 280 18.43 15.72 18.34
N VAL A 281 17.90 15.08 17.30
CA VAL A 281 18.72 14.53 16.20
C VAL A 281 19.40 15.64 15.38
N ARG A 282 18.78 16.83 15.25
CA ARG A 282 19.36 17.99 14.54
C ARG A 282 20.43 18.76 15.35
N GLU A 283 20.50 18.62 16.68
CA GLU A 283 21.48 19.33 17.51
C GLU A 283 22.92 18.80 17.26
N HIS A 284 23.81 19.64 16.72
CA HIS A 284 25.19 19.26 16.39
C HIS A 284 25.99 18.60 17.54
N GLN A 285 25.62 18.86 18.79
CA GLN A 285 26.29 18.32 19.99
C GLN A 285 25.81 16.91 20.38
N VAL A 286 24.65 16.47 19.87
CA VAL A 286 24.12 15.12 20.08
C VAL A 286 24.91 14.12 19.24
N GLU A 287 25.37 13.04 19.85
CA GLU A 287 26.04 11.91 19.19
C GLU A 287 25.01 10.97 18.57
N TYR A 288 23.93 10.69 19.32
CA TYR A 288 22.68 10.10 18.85
C TYR A 288 21.55 10.42 19.83
N ALA A 289 20.31 10.39 19.34
CA ALA A 289 19.10 10.38 20.15
C ALA A 289 18.16 9.28 19.63
N GLU A 290 17.45 8.60 20.52
CA GLU A 290 16.49 7.52 20.18
C GLU A 290 15.32 7.45 21.18
N PRO A 291 14.16 6.88 20.82
CA PRO A 291 13.10 6.53 21.77
C PRO A 291 13.59 5.52 22.82
N ASN A 292 13.09 5.63 24.05
CA ASN A 292 13.31 4.58 25.07
C ASN A 292 12.49 3.32 24.72
N PHE A 293 12.97 2.49 23.79
CA PHE A 293 12.26 1.33 23.24
C PHE A 293 11.93 0.27 24.31
N VAL A 294 10.66 -0.15 24.35
CA VAL A 294 10.20 -1.21 25.26
C VAL A 294 10.57 -2.56 24.64
N ARG A 295 11.60 -3.20 25.20
CA ARG A 295 12.00 -4.55 24.81
C ARG A 295 11.09 -5.57 25.52
N LYS A 296 10.09 -6.08 24.80
CA LYS A 296 9.32 -7.26 25.21
C LYS A 296 10.22 -8.51 25.17
N PRO A 297 10.01 -9.51 26.05
CA PRO A 297 10.66 -10.80 25.92
C PRO A 297 10.07 -11.52 24.68
N LYS A 298 10.89 -11.68 23.64
CA LYS A 298 10.50 -12.46 22.44
C LYS A 298 10.28 -13.91 22.81
N ARG A 299 9.22 -14.54 22.29
CA ARG A 299 9.06 -15.99 22.27
C ARG A 299 9.94 -16.62 21.18
N THR A 300 11.24 -16.68 21.46
CA THR A 300 12.19 -17.47 20.69
C THR A 300 12.17 -18.92 21.21
N PRO A 301 11.87 -19.93 20.36
CA PRO A 301 11.93 -21.33 20.75
C PRO A 301 13.32 -21.76 21.26
N ASN A 302 13.34 -22.71 22.18
CA ASN A 302 14.58 -23.27 22.72
C ASN A 302 15.13 -24.49 21.95
N ASP A 303 14.54 -24.82 20.80
CA ASP A 303 14.82 -26.03 20.03
C ASP A 303 16.12 -25.94 19.21
N PRO A 304 17.01 -26.95 19.22
CA PRO A 304 18.35 -26.85 18.65
C PRO A 304 18.43 -26.50 17.15
N GLY A 305 17.43 -26.88 16.35
CA GLY A 305 17.37 -26.58 14.92
C GLY A 305 16.84 -25.18 14.59
N PHE A 306 16.25 -24.45 15.55
CA PHE A 306 15.55 -23.19 15.27
C PHE A 306 16.46 -22.11 14.64
N SER A 307 17.75 -22.08 14.98
CA SER A 307 18.69 -21.12 14.39
C SER A 307 18.93 -21.29 12.89
N ALA A 308 18.65 -22.48 12.33
CA ALA A 308 18.75 -22.75 10.89
C ALA A 308 17.39 -22.61 10.16
N GLN A 309 16.31 -22.29 10.87
CA GLN A 309 14.97 -22.10 10.30
C GLN A 309 14.74 -20.65 9.84
N TRP A 310 15.63 -20.16 8.96
CA TRP A 310 15.65 -18.79 8.41
C TRP A 310 14.29 -18.30 7.91
N HIS A 311 13.51 -19.21 7.32
CA HIS A 311 12.21 -18.99 6.70
C HIS A 311 11.20 -18.32 7.64
N TYR A 312 11.23 -18.63 8.94
CA TYR A 312 10.31 -18.04 9.92
C TYR A 312 10.50 -16.53 10.14
N GLY A 313 11.71 -16.01 9.88
CA GLY A 313 11.97 -14.57 9.94
C GLY A 313 11.29 -13.79 8.81
N LEU A 314 11.22 -14.36 7.60
CA LEU A 314 10.71 -13.66 6.41
C LEU A 314 9.20 -13.43 6.44
N ILE A 315 8.47 -14.32 7.10
CA ILE A 315 7.01 -14.27 7.30
C ILE A 315 6.61 -13.69 8.67
N ASN A 316 7.54 -13.05 9.40
CA ASN A 316 7.32 -12.43 10.71
C ASN A 316 6.71 -13.38 11.78
N LEU A 317 6.99 -14.68 11.70
CA LEU A 317 6.36 -15.69 12.55
C LEU A 317 6.69 -15.57 14.06
N PRO A 318 7.93 -15.24 14.49
CA PRO A 318 8.20 -14.98 15.90
C PRO A 318 7.35 -13.85 16.49
N GLN A 319 7.03 -12.82 15.69
CA GLN A 319 6.14 -11.73 16.10
C GLN A 319 4.67 -12.16 16.17
N ALA A 320 4.26 -13.16 15.38
CA ALA A 320 2.97 -13.83 15.54
C ALA A 320 2.93 -14.65 16.85
N TRP A 321 4.02 -15.34 17.21
CA TRP A 321 4.13 -16.12 18.45
C TRP A 321 4.07 -15.28 19.73
N ASP A 322 4.56 -14.04 19.70
CA ASP A 322 4.38 -13.05 20.77
C ASP A 322 2.88 -12.68 20.99
N VAL A 323 1.98 -12.97 20.04
CA VAL A 323 0.52 -12.81 20.17
C VAL A 323 -0.18 -14.16 20.43
N THR A 324 0.14 -15.21 19.66
CA THR A 324 -0.43 -16.56 19.82
C THR A 324 0.55 -17.65 19.36
N THR A 325 0.62 -18.74 20.12
CA THR A 325 1.40 -19.94 19.75
C THR A 325 0.50 -21.06 19.20
N GLY A 326 -0.72 -20.70 18.80
CA GLY A 326 -1.76 -21.62 18.35
C GLY A 326 -2.73 -21.99 19.47
N SER A 327 -3.55 -23.01 19.22
CA SER A 327 -4.48 -23.59 20.17
C SER A 327 -4.70 -25.06 19.85
N GLU A 328 -4.75 -25.92 20.86
CA GLU A 328 -5.02 -27.36 20.68
C GLU A 328 -6.41 -27.63 20.09
N ASN A 329 -7.33 -26.66 20.15
CA ASN A 329 -8.66 -26.77 19.56
C ASN A 329 -8.68 -26.56 18.04
N VAL A 330 -7.55 -26.24 17.40
CA VAL A 330 -7.42 -26.09 15.94
C VAL A 330 -6.74 -27.33 15.37
N THR A 331 -7.42 -28.03 14.45
CA THR A 331 -6.88 -29.25 13.82
C THR A 331 -6.46 -29.01 12.37
N ILE A 332 -5.28 -29.47 11.98
CA ILE A 332 -4.75 -29.41 10.61
C ILE A 332 -4.67 -30.83 10.06
N GLY A 333 -5.48 -31.15 9.06
CA GLY A 333 -5.37 -32.39 8.29
C GLY A 333 -4.25 -32.29 7.26
N LEU A 334 -3.36 -33.27 7.28
CA LEU A 334 -2.20 -33.37 6.39
C LEU A 334 -2.47 -34.48 5.38
N ILE A 335 -2.86 -34.12 4.16
CA ILE A 335 -3.15 -35.10 3.09
C ILE A 335 -1.84 -35.31 2.32
N ASP A 336 -1.20 -36.47 2.51
CA ASP A 336 0.21 -36.68 2.13
C ASP A 336 0.60 -38.18 2.08
N THR A 337 1.92 -38.50 2.07
CA THR A 337 2.48 -39.87 2.08
C THR A 337 2.24 -40.67 3.37
N GLY A 338 1.75 -40.00 4.42
CA GLY A 338 1.69 -40.51 5.78
C GLY A 338 2.57 -39.68 6.72
N VAL A 339 2.69 -40.11 7.97
CA VAL A 339 3.59 -39.47 8.95
C VAL A 339 4.28 -40.54 9.79
N LEU A 340 5.56 -40.37 10.11
CA LEU A 340 6.24 -41.21 11.12
C LEU A 340 5.67 -40.93 12.52
N THR A 341 4.63 -41.66 12.90
CA THR A 341 3.81 -41.45 14.10
C THR A 341 4.60 -41.47 15.41
N GLY A 342 5.69 -42.24 15.47
CA GLY A 342 6.62 -42.32 16.59
C GLY A 342 7.72 -41.25 16.63
N HIS A 343 7.80 -40.34 15.66
CA HIS A 343 8.83 -39.29 15.63
C HIS A 343 8.69 -38.37 16.86
N PRO A 344 9.75 -38.21 17.69
CA PRO A 344 9.63 -37.64 19.04
C PRO A 344 9.08 -36.20 19.05
N ASP A 345 9.42 -35.44 18.00
CA ASP A 345 8.99 -34.05 17.82
C ASP A 345 7.56 -33.90 17.25
N LEU A 346 6.90 -35.01 16.91
CA LEU A 346 5.54 -35.06 16.35
C LEU A 346 4.54 -35.78 17.26
N THR A 347 4.93 -36.86 17.97
CA THR A 347 4.00 -37.75 18.70
C THR A 347 3.09 -37.02 19.71
N SER A 348 3.54 -35.93 20.32
CA SER A 348 2.75 -35.11 21.25
C SER A 348 1.69 -34.21 20.58
N ARG A 349 1.75 -34.09 19.25
CA ARG A 349 1.01 -33.14 18.40
C ARG A 349 -0.09 -33.82 17.58
N LEU A 350 0.10 -35.10 17.27
CA LEU A 350 -0.80 -35.92 16.45
C LEU A 350 -2.16 -36.16 17.13
N THR A 351 -3.20 -36.32 16.31
CA THR A 351 -4.47 -36.97 16.65
C THR A 351 -4.56 -38.33 15.98
N ALA A 352 -5.66 -39.06 16.20
CA ALA A 352 -6.02 -40.14 15.29
C ALA A 352 -6.07 -39.61 13.85
N GLY A 353 -5.48 -40.37 12.93
CA GLY A 353 -5.53 -40.15 11.49
C GLY A 353 -6.21 -41.31 10.78
N PHE A 354 -5.95 -41.47 9.49
CA PHE A 354 -6.48 -42.56 8.67
C PHE A 354 -5.68 -42.71 7.36
N ASP A 355 -5.65 -43.90 6.78
CA ASP A 355 -5.17 -44.14 5.41
C ASP A 355 -6.34 -44.37 4.45
N PHE A 356 -6.20 -43.81 3.25
CA PHE A 356 -7.12 -43.91 2.14
C PHE A 356 -6.53 -44.52 0.87
N VAL A 357 -5.24 -44.88 0.83
CA VAL A 357 -4.67 -45.59 -0.32
C VAL A 357 -5.38 -46.95 -0.45
N SER A 358 -6.19 -47.09 -1.50
CA SER A 358 -7.16 -48.19 -1.61
C SER A 358 -6.62 -49.46 -2.28
N ASP A 359 -5.38 -49.42 -2.73
CA ASP A 359 -4.68 -50.47 -3.47
C ASP A 359 -3.44 -50.94 -2.67
N PRO A 360 -3.41 -52.18 -2.15
CA PRO A 360 -2.32 -52.68 -1.30
C PRO A 360 -0.94 -52.64 -1.97
N GLU A 361 -0.85 -52.80 -3.30
CA GLU A 361 0.42 -52.76 -4.01
C GLU A 361 1.00 -51.32 -4.06
N ARG A 362 0.12 -50.31 -4.05
CA ARG A 362 0.49 -48.89 -3.96
C ARG A 362 0.65 -48.41 -2.53
N ALA A 363 -0.08 -49.00 -1.58
CA ALA A 363 0.00 -48.70 -0.15
C ALA A 363 1.34 -49.15 0.46
N ASN A 364 1.92 -50.26 -0.01
CA ASN A 364 3.30 -50.71 0.27
C ASN A 364 3.55 -51.24 1.71
N ASP A 365 2.51 -51.24 2.54
CA ASP A 365 2.39 -51.76 3.91
C ASP A 365 1.92 -53.23 3.93
N GLY A 366 0.84 -53.52 3.20
CA GLY A 366 0.20 -54.83 3.09
C GLY A 366 -1.33 -54.81 3.17
N ASP A 367 -1.95 -53.65 3.45
CA ASP A 367 -3.38 -53.47 3.70
C ASP A 367 -4.00 -52.40 2.76
N GLY A 368 -4.59 -51.31 3.27
CA GLY A 368 -5.33 -50.34 2.47
C GLY A 368 -6.13 -49.36 3.35
N ILE A 369 -7.41 -49.10 3.03
CA ILE A 369 -8.22 -48.11 3.77
C ILE A 369 -8.48 -48.54 5.23
N ASP A 370 -7.65 -48.08 6.16
CA ASP A 370 -7.69 -48.42 7.59
C ASP A 370 -7.14 -47.28 8.50
N PRO A 371 -7.17 -47.40 9.85
CA PRO A 371 -6.83 -46.31 10.75
C PRO A 371 -5.33 -46.07 11.03
N ASP A 372 -4.36 -46.74 10.37
CA ASP A 372 -2.93 -46.45 10.54
C ASP A 372 -2.34 -45.56 9.41
N PRO A 373 -2.17 -44.25 9.62
CA PRO A 373 -1.60 -43.33 8.64
C PRO A 373 -0.05 -43.28 8.68
N THR A 374 0.60 -44.29 9.26
CA THR A 374 2.07 -44.33 9.34
C THR A 374 2.68 -44.46 7.96
N ASP A 375 3.71 -43.67 7.66
CA ASP A 375 4.42 -43.72 6.36
C ASP A 375 5.32 -44.99 6.29
N PRO A 376 5.04 -45.97 5.40
CA PRO A 376 5.82 -47.20 5.23
C PRO A 376 6.92 -47.04 4.17
N GLY A 377 7.01 -45.87 3.52
CA GLY A 377 7.87 -45.59 2.39
C GLY A 377 7.15 -45.64 1.03
N ASP A 378 7.50 -44.68 0.18
CA ASP A 378 6.95 -44.37 -1.14
C ASP A 378 7.85 -44.80 -2.32
N ASP A 379 8.95 -45.51 -2.04
CA ASP A 379 9.84 -46.06 -3.08
C ASP A 379 9.35 -47.46 -3.55
N PRO A 380 9.13 -47.68 -4.87
CA PRO A 380 8.75 -48.99 -5.42
C PRO A 380 9.77 -50.10 -5.16
N GLU A 381 11.07 -49.76 -5.09
CA GLU A 381 12.14 -50.71 -4.79
C GLU A 381 12.48 -50.75 -3.28
N LYS A 382 11.79 -49.95 -2.44
CA LYS A 382 12.00 -49.80 -0.98
C LYS A 382 13.46 -49.48 -0.59
N GLN A 383 14.16 -48.63 -1.36
CA GLN A 383 15.57 -48.27 -1.14
C GLN A 383 15.81 -46.87 -0.56
N SER A 384 14.90 -45.90 -0.78
CA SER A 384 15.00 -44.52 -0.32
C SER A 384 13.64 -43.78 -0.36
N SER A 385 12.87 -43.84 0.72
CA SER A 385 11.64 -43.04 0.86
C SER A 385 11.90 -41.52 0.97
N SER A 386 10.94 -40.72 0.51
CA SER A 386 10.91 -39.27 0.71
C SER A 386 10.51 -38.85 2.13
N PHE A 387 9.75 -39.66 2.86
CA PHE A 387 9.07 -39.30 4.11
C PHE A 387 8.38 -37.91 4.05
N HIS A 388 7.86 -37.53 2.89
CA HIS A 388 7.46 -36.15 2.57
C HIS A 388 6.41 -35.59 3.55
N GLY A 389 5.37 -36.37 3.86
CA GLY A 389 4.34 -35.98 4.83
C GLY A 389 4.87 -35.77 6.25
N THR A 390 5.98 -36.44 6.62
CA THR A 390 6.68 -36.19 7.89
C THR A 390 7.39 -34.84 7.88
N HIS A 391 7.97 -34.41 6.76
CA HIS A 391 8.60 -33.08 6.62
C HIS A 391 7.57 -31.95 6.67
N VAL A 392 6.45 -32.15 5.98
CA VAL A 392 5.27 -31.27 6.03
C VAL A 392 4.73 -31.16 7.46
N ALA A 393 4.55 -32.28 8.17
CA ALA A 393 4.05 -32.32 9.54
C ALA A 393 4.88 -31.48 10.51
N GLY A 394 6.22 -31.60 10.48
CA GLY A 394 7.10 -30.78 11.31
C GLY A 394 7.01 -29.29 10.98
N THR A 395 6.99 -28.95 9.69
CA THR A 395 6.92 -27.55 9.21
C THR A 395 5.63 -26.88 9.70
N VAL A 396 4.50 -27.59 9.66
CA VAL A 396 3.22 -27.10 10.21
C VAL A 396 3.28 -27.01 11.74
N GLY A 397 3.72 -28.05 12.45
CA GLY A 397 3.46 -28.15 13.88
C GLY A 397 4.27 -29.18 14.68
N ALA A 398 5.58 -29.28 14.44
CA ALA A 398 6.52 -29.87 15.41
C ALA A 398 6.35 -29.29 16.83
N ALA A 399 6.88 -29.99 17.84
CA ALA A 399 6.58 -29.77 19.24
C ALA A 399 7.38 -28.63 19.90
N THR A 400 7.37 -27.44 19.30
CA THR A 400 8.17 -26.26 19.66
C THR A 400 8.33 -25.97 21.18
N ASP A 401 9.51 -25.46 21.55
CA ASP A 401 10.00 -25.09 22.89
C ASP A 401 10.30 -26.29 23.81
N ASN A 402 10.58 -27.48 23.24
CA ASN A 402 10.82 -28.73 23.97
C ASN A 402 12.31 -29.10 24.16
N ARG A 403 13.24 -28.41 23.49
CA ARG A 403 14.72 -28.62 23.49
C ARG A 403 15.22 -29.77 22.61
N THR A 404 14.40 -30.22 21.68
CA THR A 404 14.69 -31.27 20.69
C THR A 404 14.35 -30.72 19.33
N GLY A 405 15.03 -31.22 18.28
CA GLY A 405 14.57 -31.03 16.91
C GLY A 405 14.40 -29.58 16.47
N VAL A 406 13.18 -29.24 16.04
CA VAL A 406 12.84 -28.03 15.30
C VAL A 406 11.57 -27.36 15.84
N ALA A 407 11.43 -26.06 15.62
CA ALA A 407 10.14 -25.42 15.81
C ALA A 407 9.20 -25.79 14.65
N GLY A 408 7.91 -25.92 14.96
CA GLY A 408 6.82 -25.95 13.99
C GLY A 408 6.07 -24.62 13.95
N THR A 409 5.38 -24.34 12.84
CA THR A 409 4.68 -23.04 12.63
C THR A 409 3.62 -22.75 13.71
N THR A 410 2.90 -23.77 14.18
CA THR A 410 2.01 -23.72 15.35
C THR A 410 2.47 -24.66 16.46
N TRP A 411 2.69 -24.13 17.67
CA TRP A 411 3.23 -24.88 18.81
C TRP A 411 2.14 -25.71 19.51
N GLN A 412 0.87 -25.34 19.34
CA GLN A 412 -0.27 -25.99 20.00
C GLN A 412 -1.24 -26.69 19.02
N GLY A 413 -1.36 -26.23 17.76
CA GLY A 413 -2.32 -26.81 16.80
C GLY A 413 -2.17 -28.32 16.62
N ARG A 414 -3.28 -29.07 16.52
CA ARG A 414 -3.30 -30.53 16.45
C ARG A 414 -3.14 -31.01 15.01
N LEU A 415 -2.31 -32.03 14.78
CA LEU A 415 -2.05 -32.58 13.44
C LEU A 415 -2.85 -33.87 13.23
N MET A 416 -3.60 -33.97 12.13
CA MET A 416 -4.34 -35.17 11.71
C MET A 416 -3.68 -35.73 10.44
N PRO A 417 -2.87 -36.80 10.53
CA PRO A 417 -2.34 -37.46 9.34
C PRO A 417 -3.45 -38.11 8.52
N LEU A 418 -3.48 -37.84 7.22
CA LEU A 418 -4.45 -38.40 6.27
C LEU A 418 -3.66 -38.96 5.10
N ARG A 419 -3.26 -40.22 5.20
CA ARG A 419 -2.47 -40.87 4.16
C ARG A 419 -3.35 -41.08 2.92
N ALA A 420 -2.83 -40.65 1.77
CA ALA A 420 -3.54 -40.73 0.49
C ALA A 420 -2.59 -40.80 -0.73
N LEU A 421 -1.29 -40.68 -0.50
CA LEU A 421 -0.24 -40.85 -1.50
C LEU A 421 0.54 -42.14 -1.16
N GLY A 422 0.61 -43.06 -2.11
CA GLY A 422 1.41 -44.27 -2.03
C GLY A 422 2.64 -44.20 -2.95
N VAL A 423 3.16 -45.37 -3.32
CA VAL A 423 4.36 -45.55 -4.17
C VAL A 423 4.24 -44.84 -5.53
N ASP A 424 3.08 -44.91 -6.19
CA ASP A 424 2.81 -44.19 -7.45
C ASP A 424 2.16 -42.82 -7.22
N GLY A 425 2.36 -42.21 -6.05
CA GLY A 425 1.61 -41.05 -5.59
C GLY A 425 0.15 -41.37 -5.26
N GLY A 426 -0.69 -40.34 -5.19
CA GLY A 426 -2.09 -40.44 -4.78
C GLY A 426 -3.08 -40.48 -5.95
N ALA A 427 -4.21 -41.17 -5.78
CA ALA A 427 -5.29 -41.20 -6.76
C ALA A 427 -6.46 -40.30 -6.32
N ASP A 428 -7.10 -39.61 -7.27
CA ASP A 428 -8.25 -38.72 -7.02
C ASP A 428 -9.34 -39.32 -6.13
N ALA A 429 -9.61 -40.61 -6.29
CA ALA A 429 -10.63 -41.32 -5.52
C ALA A 429 -10.25 -41.37 -4.03
N ASP A 430 -9.02 -41.78 -3.74
CA ASP A 430 -8.41 -41.92 -2.41
C ASP A 430 -8.31 -40.54 -1.73
N ILE A 431 -7.75 -39.56 -2.46
CA ILE A 431 -7.61 -38.16 -2.02
C ILE A 431 -8.99 -37.55 -1.70
N ALA A 432 -10.02 -37.81 -2.51
CA ALA A 432 -11.37 -37.35 -2.22
C ALA A 432 -11.97 -37.99 -0.95
N GLN A 433 -11.56 -39.21 -0.57
CA GLN A 433 -11.97 -39.81 0.71
C GLN A 433 -11.23 -39.18 1.89
N ALA A 434 -9.93 -38.90 1.75
CA ALA A 434 -9.14 -38.16 2.74
C ALA A 434 -9.72 -36.76 3.02
N ILE A 435 -10.04 -35.99 1.97
CA ILE A 435 -10.71 -34.69 2.07
C ILE A 435 -12.04 -34.82 2.81
N ARG A 436 -12.87 -35.82 2.46
CA ARG A 436 -14.16 -36.09 3.10
C ARG A 436 -14.00 -36.42 4.59
N TYR A 437 -13.10 -37.34 4.93
CA TYR A 437 -12.84 -37.73 6.32
C TYR A 437 -12.37 -36.52 7.13
N GLY A 438 -11.38 -35.77 6.64
CA GLY A 438 -10.88 -34.56 7.29
C GLY A 438 -11.98 -33.52 7.56
N ALA A 439 -12.91 -33.33 6.62
CA ALA A 439 -14.07 -32.44 6.79
C ALA A 439 -15.21 -33.00 7.68
N GLY A 440 -15.07 -34.23 8.21
CA GLY A 440 -16.09 -34.91 9.00
C GLY A 440 -17.30 -35.37 8.17
N LEU A 441 -17.07 -35.72 6.90
CA LEU A 441 -18.08 -36.15 5.93
C LEU A 441 -18.04 -37.67 5.69
N SER A 442 -19.17 -38.21 5.23
CA SER A 442 -19.28 -39.61 4.83
C SER A 442 -18.30 -39.95 3.69
N ASN A 443 -17.56 -41.04 3.88
CA ASN A 443 -16.49 -41.56 3.04
C ASN A 443 -16.45 -43.10 3.14
N VAL A 444 -15.70 -43.77 2.27
CA VAL A 444 -15.70 -45.23 2.12
C VAL A 444 -15.32 -46.03 3.38
N SER A 445 -14.54 -45.47 4.32
CA SER A 445 -14.16 -46.17 5.56
C SER A 445 -15.33 -46.43 6.51
N GLY A 446 -16.45 -45.71 6.33
CA GLY A 446 -17.55 -45.67 7.29
C GLY A 446 -17.18 -45.01 8.63
N LYS A 447 -16.03 -44.33 8.72
CA LYS A 447 -15.56 -43.57 9.89
C LYS A 447 -15.54 -42.06 9.60
N VAL A 448 -15.64 -41.27 10.66
CA VAL A 448 -15.34 -39.84 10.68
C VAL A 448 -14.50 -39.55 11.93
N PRO A 449 -13.60 -38.55 11.91
CA PRO A 449 -12.80 -38.20 13.08
C PRO A 449 -13.67 -37.57 14.17
N ALA A 450 -13.24 -37.69 15.43
CA ALA A 450 -13.96 -37.14 16.58
C ALA A 450 -14.03 -35.59 16.55
N GLN A 451 -13.05 -34.95 15.94
CA GLN A 451 -13.02 -33.54 15.58
C GLN A 451 -12.62 -33.43 14.11
N LYS A 452 -13.37 -32.68 13.30
CA LYS A 452 -12.99 -32.36 11.92
C LYS A 452 -11.74 -31.47 11.88
N ALA A 453 -10.95 -31.57 10.82
CA ALA A 453 -9.93 -30.59 10.50
C ALA A 453 -10.56 -29.18 10.35
N ASP A 454 -9.86 -28.16 10.82
CA ASP A 454 -10.12 -26.76 10.47
C ASP A 454 -9.38 -26.39 9.18
N ILE A 455 -8.15 -26.89 8.99
CA ILE A 455 -7.37 -26.67 7.78
C ILE A 455 -7.03 -28.01 7.13
N LEU A 456 -7.14 -28.14 5.81
CA LEU A 456 -6.55 -29.22 5.02
C LEU A 456 -5.37 -28.69 4.22
N ASN A 457 -4.20 -29.25 4.50
CA ASN A 457 -2.95 -29.00 3.80
C ASN A 457 -2.74 -30.12 2.76
N MET A 458 -2.71 -29.76 1.49
CA MET A 458 -2.47 -30.68 0.36
C MET A 458 -1.13 -30.31 -0.29
N SER A 459 -0.02 -30.83 0.24
CA SER A 459 1.34 -30.49 -0.21
C SER A 459 1.76 -31.28 -1.46
N PHE A 460 0.82 -31.49 -2.38
CA PHE A 460 0.97 -32.23 -3.63
C PHE A 460 0.19 -31.55 -4.76
N GLY A 461 0.49 -31.92 -6.01
CA GLY A 461 -0.23 -31.45 -7.18
C GLY A 461 -0.11 -32.44 -8.35
N GLY A 462 -1.04 -32.38 -9.29
CA GLY A 462 -1.11 -33.25 -10.46
C GLY A 462 -1.84 -32.60 -11.65
N PRO A 463 -1.65 -33.14 -12.87
CA PRO A 463 -2.21 -32.56 -14.09
C PRO A 463 -3.69 -32.88 -14.28
N GLY A 464 -4.48 -31.87 -14.62
CA GLY A 464 -5.86 -32.01 -15.11
C GLY A 464 -6.94 -31.63 -14.10
N TYR A 465 -8.14 -31.34 -14.61
CA TYR A 465 -9.30 -31.02 -13.79
C TYR A 465 -10.04 -32.29 -13.37
N SER A 466 -10.38 -32.39 -12.09
CA SER A 466 -11.14 -33.50 -11.52
C SER A 466 -12.40 -33.02 -10.81
N GLN A 467 -13.57 -33.39 -11.34
CA GLN A 467 -14.85 -33.09 -10.70
C GLN A 467 -14.97 -33.77 -9.33
N THR A 468 -14.41 -34.98 -9.19
CA THR A 468 -14.40 -35.74 -7.92
C THR A 468 -13.68 -34.96 -6.81
N LEU A 469 -12.53 -34.36 -7.13
CA LEU A 469 -11.81 -33.48 -6.21
C LEU A 469 -12.59 -32.18 -5.98
N GLN A 470 -13.06 -31.48 -7.02
CA GLN A 470 -13.82 -30.24 -6.87
C GLN A 470 -15.07 -30.42 -6.00
N ASP A 471 -15.80 -31.52 -6.14
CA ASP A 471 -16.96 -31.85 -5.31
C ASP A 471 -16.58 -32.08 -3.85
N ALA A 472 -15.50 -32.82 -3.58
CA ALA A 472 -15.01 -33.09 -2.23
C ALA A 472 -14.49 -31.80 -1.55
N LEU A 473 -13.74 -30.97 -2.28
CA LEU A 473 -13.22 -29.68 -1.82
C LEU A 473 -14.36 -28.70 -1.53
N SER A 474 -15.36 -28.59 -2.41
CA SER A 474 -16.53 -27.72 -2.20
C SER A 474 -17.35 -28.17 -0.97
N GLN A 475 -17.48 -29.49 -0.76
CA GLN A 475 -18.09 -30.06 0.44
C GLN A 475 -17.26 -29.83 1.71
N ALA A 476 -15.93 -29.83 1.63
CA ALA A 476 -15.07 -29.46 2.76
C ALA A 476 -15.17 -27.96 3.09
N ARG A 477 -15.08 -27.08 2.10
CA ARG A 477 -15.13 -25.61 2.28
C ARG A 477 -16.46 -25.16 2.90
N SER A 478 -17.58 -25.74 2.47
CA SER A 478 -18.91 -25.53 3.07
C SER A 478 -19.08 -26.10 4.49
N ARG A 479 -18.10 -26.85 5.01
CA ARG A 479 -18.00 -27.24 6.43
C ARG A 479 -17.11 -26.29 7.25
N GLY A 480 -16.76 -25.13 6.68
CA GLY A 480 -15.87 -24.14 7.29
C GLY A 480 -14.40 -24.56 7.31
N VAL A 481 -13.99 -25.48 6.42
CA VAL A 481 -12.62 -25.99 6.33
C VAL A 481 -11.82 -25.13 5.35
N PHE A 482 -10.65 -24.67 5.79
CA PHE A 482 -9.69 -23.94 4.97
C PHE A 482 -8.91 -24.95 4.12
N LEU A 483 -8.73 -24.66 2.84
CA LEU A 483 -8.12 -25.56 1.87
C LEU A 483 -6.89 -24.87 1.29
N LEU A 484 -5.70 -25.43 1.50
CA LEU A 484 -4.44 -24.92 0.94
C LEU A 484 -3.74 -26.04 0.18
N ALA A 485 -3.15 -25.71 -0.96
CA ALA A 485 -2.38 -26.66 -1.77
C ALA A 485 -1.12 -26.06 -2.39
N ALA A 486 -0.16 -26.92 -2.65
CA ALA A 486 1.11 -26.57 -3.28
C ALA A 486 0.93 -26.32 -4.79
N ALA A 487 1.45 -25.21 -5.31
CA ALA A 487 1.28 -24.84 -6.72
C ALA A 487 1.95 -25.80 -7.73
N GLY A 488 2.94 -26.60 -7.29
CA GLY A 488 3.75 -27.50 -8.12
C GLY A 488 5.17 -26.97 -8.38
N ASN A 489 6.06 -27.85 -8.84
CA ASN A 489 7.51 -27.66 -8.82
C ASN A 489 8.15 -27.77 -10.23
N GLU A 490 7.38 -27.50 -11.29
CA GLU A 490 7.76 -27.71 -12.69
C GLU A 490 8.22 -26.41 -13.38
N ASN A 491 8.29 -25.29 -12.64
CA ASN A 491 8.49 -23.92 -13.13
C ASN A 491 7.56 -23.58 -14.32
N SER A 492 6.29 -23.93 -14.15
CA SER A 492 5.27 -23.91 -15.19
C SER A 492 4.15 -22.90 -14.91
N ALA A 493 3.51 -22.42 -15.99
CA ALA A 493 2.25 -21.69 -15.95
C ALA A 493 1.02 -22.59 -16.17
N VAL A 494 1.22 -23.91 -16.26
CA VAL A 494 0.13 -24.89 -16.39
C VAL A 494 -0.50 -25.11 -15.01
N PRO A 495 -1.82 -24.91 -14.83
CA PRO A 495 -2.47 -25.09 -13.54
C PRO A 495 -2.40 -26.55 -13.03
N SER A 496 -2.14 -26.72 -11.74
CA SER A 496 -1.97 -28.01 -11.07
C SER A 496 -3.09 -28.24 -10.06
N ALA A 497 -3.77 -29.38 -10.12
CA ALA A 497 -4.84 -29.74 -9.18
C ALA A 497 -4.24 -30.46 -7.95
N PRO A 498 -4.73 -30.23 -6.71
CA PRO A 498 -5.94 -29.47 -6.38
C PRO A 498 -5.74 -27.94 -6.24
N ALA A 499 -4.52 -27.42 -6.33
CA ALA A 499 -4.24 -25.99 -6.10
C ALA A 499 -5.01 -25.05 -7.04
N SER A 500 -5.20 -25.42 -8.30
CA SER A 500 -5.99 -24.63 -9.26
C SER A 500 -7.51 -24.91 -9.24
N LEU A 501 -8.03 -25.59 -8.21
CA LEU A 501 -9.46 -25.88 -8.08
C LEU A 501 -10.17 -24.81 -7.24
N ALA A 502 -11.42 -24.50 -7.59
CA ALA A 502 -12.13 -23.37 -7.04
C ALA A 502 -12.35 -23.53 -5.52
N GLY A 503 -11.92 -22.54 -4.75
CA GLY A 503 -12.00 -22.55 -3.29
C GLY A 503 -10.82 -23.23 -2.58
N VAL A 504 -9.75 -23.57 -3.28
CA VAL A 504 -8.44 -23.90 -2.70
C VAL A 504 -7.54 -22.67 -2.81
N LEU A 505 -6.72 -22.40 -1.78
CA LEU A 505 -5.65 -21.40 -1.86
C LEU A 505 -4.36 -22.05 -2.37
N SER A 506 -3.92 -21.60 -3.53
CA SER A 506 -2.72 -22.04 -4.21
C SER A 506 -1.48 -21.26 -3.72
N VAL A 507 -0.49 -22.00 -3.21
CA VAL A 507 0.70 -21.43 -2.56
C VAL A 507 1.95 -21.66 -3.42
N SER A 508 2.55 -20.58 -3.93
CA SER A 508 3.84 -20.59 -4.61
C SER A 508 5.02 -20.48 -3.61
N ALA A 509 6.21 -20.89 -4.04
CA ALA A 509 7.41 -20.93 -3.20
C ALA A 509 8.37 -19.75 -3.46
N ILE A 510 8.93 -19.18 -2.39
CA ILE A 510 10.06 -18.25 -2.45
C ILE A 510 11.35 -18.82 -1.83
N ASP A 511 12.48 -18.26 -2.26
CA ASP A 511 13.81 -18.47 -1.68
C ASP A 511 14.13 -17.49 -0.54
N ALA A 512 15.29 -17.66 0.10
CA ALA A 512 15.78 -16.75 1.15
C ALA A 512 16.08 -15.32 0.66
N GLY A 513 16.22 -15.14 -0.66
CA GLY A 513 16.41 -13.86 -1.34
C GLY A 513 15.10 -13.11 -1.67
N LEU A 514 13.94 -13.61 -1.20
CA LEU A 514 12.61 -13.07 -1.47
C LEU A 514 12.19 -13.11 -2.96
N ARG A 515 12.76 -14.05 -3.74
CA ARG A 515 12.42 -14.27 -5.15
C ARG A 515 11.58 -15.54 -5.28
N LYS A 516 10.74 -15.64 -6.32
CA LYS A 516 10.08 -16.92 -6.65
C LYS A 516 11.16 -17.98 -6.83
N ALA A 517 11.04 -19.09 -6.10
CA ALA A 517 11.97 -20.19 -6.18
C ALA A 517 12.03 -20.74 -7.62
N SER A 518 13.22 -21.19 -8.03
CA SER A 518 13.54 -21.55 -9.43
C SER A 518 12.61 -22.61 -10.03
N TYR A 519 12.10 -23.51 -9.18
CA TYR A 519 11.17 -24.60 -9.52
C TYR A 519 9.68 -24.24 -9.37
N SER A 520 9.31 -23.20 -8.63
CA SER A 520 7.88 -22.96 -8.30
C SER A 520 7.05 -22.70 -9.56
N ASN A 521 5.90 -23.34 -9.67
CA ASN A 521 4.87 -22.92 -10.63
C ASN A 521 4.37 -21.50 -10.34
N PHE A 522 3.71 -20.93 -11.35
CA PHE A 522 3.21 -19.56 -11.41
C PHE A 522 1.98 -19.48 -12.32
N GLY A 523 1.45 -18.27 -12.54
CA GLY A 523 0.28 -18.00 -13.39
C GLY A 523 -0.93 -17.49 -12.60
N SER A 524 -2.07 -17.35 -13.28
CA SER A 524 -3.27 -16.72 -12.70
C SER A 524 -3.93 -17.49 -11.55
N SER A 525 -3.54 -18.75 -11.33
CA SER A 525 -4.00 -19.62 -10.25
C SER A 525 -3.08 -19.62 -9.03
N ILE A 526 -2.28 -18.58 -8.79
CA ILE A 526 -1.54 -18.39 -7.53
C ILE A 526 -2.28 -17.37 -6.65
N ASP A 527 -2.58 -17.74 -5.41
CA ASP A 527 -3.27 -16.87 -4.46
C ASP A 527 -2.31 -16.16 -3.50
N LEU A 528 -1.22 -16.84 -3.10
CA LEU A 528 -0.16 -16.27 -2.27
C LEU A 528 1.18 -17.01 -2.45
N CYS A 529 2.24 -16.47 -1.87
CA CYS A 529 3.51 -17.18 -1.72
C CYS A 529 3.95 -17.33 -0.25
N ALA A 530 4.81 -18.33 -0.01
CA ALA A 530 5.43 -18.61 1.28
C ALA A 530 6.82 -19.24 1.10
N PRO A 531 7.66 -19.35 2.16
CA PRO A 531 9.00 -19.91 2.06
C PRO A 531 8.98 -21.39 1.63
N GLY A 532 9.58 -21.68 0.47
CA GLY A 532 9.80 -23.03 -0.02
C GLY A 532 11.28 -23.42 -0.11
N GLY A 533 12.20 -22.45 -0.07
CA GLY A 533 13.65 -22.67 -0.01
C GLY A 533 14.31 -23.07 -1.34
N ASP A 534 15.63 -23.14 -1.33
CA ASP A 534 16.49 -23.54 -2.46
C ASP A 534 17.73 -24.30 -1.94
N MET A 535 17.84 -25.59 -2.25
CA MET A 535 18.99 -26.41 -1.84
C MET A 535 20.27 -26.10 -2.64
N GLY A 536 20.17 -25.31 -3.71
CA GLY A 536 21.30 -24.88 -4.54
C GLY A 536 21.97 -23.59 -4.10
N ALA A 537 21.48 -22.94 -3.04
CA ALA A 537 21.95 -21.63 -2.58
C ALA A 537 22.27 -21.62 -1.08
N ASP A 538 23.27 -20.80 -0.71
CA ASP A 538 23.52 -20.30 0.65
C ASP A 538 23.67 -18.77 0.50
N LEU A 539 22.56 -18.07 0.71
CA LEU A 539 22.46 -16.61 0.63
C LEU A 539 22.66 -15.96 2.00
N ASN A 540 22.52 -16.73 3.08
CA ASN A 540 22.60 -16.25 4.46
C ASN A 540 24.04 -16.30 5.04
N GLY A 541 24.85 -17.25 4.56
CA GLY A 541 26.27 -17.40 4.87
C GLY A 541 26.60 -18.31 6.07
N ASP A 542 25.65 -19.11 6.57
CA ASP A 542 25.87 -20.02 7.70
C ASP A 542 26.57 -21.35 7.33
N GLY A 543 26.71 -21.65 6.04
CA GLY A 543 27.35 -22.87 5.53
C GLY A 543 26.39 -24.06 5.32
N TYR A 544 25.08 -23.85 5.48
CA TYR A 544 24.02 -24.77 5.08
C TYR A 544 23.29 -24.25 3.84
N PRO A 545 22.65 -25.12 3.04
CA PRO A 545 21.77 -24.66 1.98
C PRO A 545 20.48 -24.03 2.55
N ASP A 546 19.95 -22.99 1.90
CA ASP A 546 18.68 -22.30 2.22
C ASP A 546 17.42 -23.16 1.92
N GLY A 547 17.44 -24.44 2.29
CA GLY A 547 16.25 -25.29 2.33
C GLY A 547 15.43 -25.05 3.61
N ILE A 548 14.25 -25.65 3.68
CA ILE A 548 13.38 -25.65 4.85
C ILE A 548 13.75 -26.83 5.75
N LEU A 549 14.19 -26.55 6.98
CA LEU A 549 14.60 -27.58 7.95
C LEU A 549 13.37 -28.09 8.72
N SER A 550 13.14 -29.40 8.66
CA SER A 550 12.02 -30.07 9.37
C SER A 550 12.36 -31.52 9.75
N THR A 551 11.41 -32.18 10.42
CA THR A 551 11.40 -33.59 10.83
C THR A 551 11.40 -34.54 9.64
N LEU A 552 12.12 -35.66 9.74
CA LEU A 552 12.20 -36.70 8.71
C LEU A 552 12.56 -38.07 9.34
N GLY A 553 12.61 -39.12 8.53
CA GLY A 553 13.22 -40.40 8.92
C GLY A 553 14.23 -40.91 7.90
N ASN A 554 14.55 -42.20 8.02
CA ASN A 554 15.23 -42.98 6.99
C ASN A 554 14.68 -44.42 6.98
N ASP A 555 15.09 -45.19 5.97
CA ASP A 555 14.65 -46.57 5.68
C ASP A 555 15.18 -47.61 6.70
N ARG A 556 15.90 -47.15 7.74
CA ARG A 556 16.33 -47.96 8.90
C ARG A 556 15.41 -47.77 10.11
N GLY A 557 14.49 -46.81 10.05
CA GLY A 557 13.65 -46.39 11.17
C GLY A 557 14.31 -45.36 12.10
N ASP A 558 15.41 -44.72 11.71
CA ASP A 558 15.99 -43.62 12.50
C ASP A 558 15.16 -42.33 12.30
N TYR A 559 14.85 -41.61 13.38
CA TYR A 559 14.27 -40.26 13.31
C TYR A 559 15.38 -39.19 13.18
N LEU A 560 15.21 -38.24 12.27
CA LEU A 560 16.22 -37.22 11.95
C LEU A 560 15.60 -35.90 11.46
N TYR A 561 16.44 -34.91 11.14
CA TYR A 561 16.01 -33.61 10.63
C TYR A 561 16.79 -33.28 9.37
N ARG A 562 16.14 -32.71 8.35
CA ARG A 562 16.74 -32.44 7.04
C ARG A 562 16.14 -31.21 6.35
N PHE A 563 16.97 -30.53 5.57
CA PHE A 563 16.56 -29.47 4.66
C PHE A 563 15.92 -30.06 3.38
N TYR A 564 14.73 -29.58 3.01
CA TYR A 564 14.09 -29.84 1.71
C TYR A 564 13.69 -28.53 1.03
N GLN A 565 13.35 -28.59 -0.26
CA GLN A 565 12.77 -27.47 -1.00
C GLN A 565 11.46 -27.90 -1.67
N GLY A 566 10.51 -26.97 -1.80
CA GLY A 566 9.28 -27.21 -2.56
C GLY A 566 8.13 -26.26 -2.24
N THR A 567 7.18 -26.14 -3.18
CA THR A 567 5.86 -25.53 -2.92
C THR A 567 5.09 -26.28 -1.82
N SER A 568 5.42 -27.56 -1.59
CA SER A 568 4.99 -28.38 -0.46
C SER A 568 5.27 -27.74 0.90
N MET A 569 6.48 -27.18 1.10
CA MET A 569 6.89 -26.54 2.35
C MET A 569 6.35 -25.10 2.45
N ALA A 570 6.14 -24.44 1.31
CA ALA A 570 5.43 -23.15 1.28
C ALA A 570 3.97 -23.32 1.72
N CYS A 571 3.26 -24.34 1.21
CA CYS A 571 1.91 -24.72 1.62
C CYS A 571 1.85 -25.02 3.14
N ALA A 572 2.82 -25.78 3.67
CA ALA A 572 2.92 -26.08 5.10
C ALA A 572 3.05 -24.81 5.98
N HIS A 573 3.86 -23.83 5.57
CA HIS A 573 3.95 -22.53 6.26
C HIS A 573 2.60 -21.80 6.25
N ALA A 574 1.95 -21.67 5.08
CA ALA A 574 0.68 -20.99 4.97
C ALA A 574 -0.42 -21.65 5.82
N SER A 575 -0.51 -22.99 5.79
CA SER A 575 -1.44 -23.78 6.61
C SER A 575 -1.22 -23.56 8.11
N GLY A 576 0.05 -23.49 8.55
CA GLY A 576 0.41 -23.17 9.92
C GLY A 576 0.03 -21.75 10.35
N VAL A 577 0.18 -20.75 9.46
CA VAL A 577 -0.26 -19.37 9.72
C VAL A 577 -1.79 -19.30 9.86
N VAL A 578 -2.55 -19.95 8.97
CA VAL A 578 -4.03 -20.01 9.09
C VAL A 578 -4.45 -20.71 10.40
N ALA A 579 -3.67 -21.70 10.88
CA ALA A 579 -3.91 -22.29 12.20
C ALA A 579 -3.70 -21.29 13.37
N LEU A 580 -2.72 -20.38 13.27
CA LEU A 580 -2.54 -19.30 14.25
C LEU A 580 -3.69 -18.28 14.19
N MET A 581 -4.16 -17.92 12.99
CA MET A 581 -5.34 -17.05 12.81
C MET A 581 -6.58 -17.67 13.46
N ARG A 582 -6.84 -18.96 13.22
CA ARG A 582 -7.95 -19.71 13.82
C ARG A 582 -7.84 -19.84 15.34
N ALA A 583 -6.64 -19.83 15.90
CA ALA A 583 -6.43 -19.86 17.35
C ALA A 583 -6.86 -18.56 18.06
N VAL A 584 -6.71 -17.39 17.42
CA VAL A 584 -7.21 -16.11 17.95
C VAL A 584 -8.65 -15.79 17.52
N HIS A 585 -9.11 -16.34 16.40
CA HIS A 585 -10.48 -16.20 15.93
C HIS A 585 -11.12 -17.56 15.57
N PRO A 586 -11.67 -18.29 16.57
CA PRO A 586 -12.33 -19.58 16.35
C PRO A 586 -13.59 -19.56 15.48
N MET A 587 -14.05 -18.37 15.08
CA MET A 587 -15.18 -18.15 14.15
C MET A 587 -14.76 -17.69 12.76
N LEU A 588 -13.46 -17.46 12.49
CA LEU A 588 -12.96 -17.11 11.15
C LEU A 588 -13.38 -18.19 10.15
N THR A 589 -13.94 -17.79 9.02
CA THR A 589 -14.38 -18.66 7.92
C THR A 589 -13.42 -18.60 6.72
N PRO A 590 -13.47 -19.57 5.80
CA PRO A 590 -12.71 -19.50 4.55
C PRO A 590 -13.00 -18.25 3.72
N GLY A 591 -14.25 -17.76 3.69
CA GLY A 591 -14.61 -16.54 2.97
C GLY A 591 -14.02 -15.26 3.60
N ASP A 592 -13.90 -15.21 4.93
CA ASP A 592 -13.21 -14.12 5.61
C ASP A 592 -11.72 -14.11 5.23
N LEU A 593 -11.09 -15.28 5.03
CA LEU A 593 -9.70 -15.37 4.58
C LEU A 593 -9.52 -14.92 3.13
N ASP A 594 -10.43 -15.27 2.21
CA ASP A 594 -10.40 -14.77 0.82
C ASP A 594 -10.47 -13.23 0.79
N LEU A 595 -11.35 -12.65 1.61
CA LEU A 595 -11.50 -11.19 1.75
C LEU A 595 -10.30 -10.52 2.43
N LEU A 596 -9.65 -11.18 3.39
CA LEU A 596 -8.41 -10.70 4.00
C LEU A 596 -7.24 -10.73 3.01
N LEU A 597 -7.13 -11.79 2.21
CA LEU A 597 -6.07 -11.97 1.21
C LEU A 597 -6.19 -10.96 0.07
N SER A 598 -7.42 -10.75 -0.43
CA SER A 598 -7.74 -9.69 -1.39
C SER A 598 -7.77 -8.28 -0.76
N GLY A 599 -7.46 -8.12 0.53
CA GLY A 599 -7.41 -6.83 1.22
C GLY A 599 -8.73 -6.06 1.28
N SER A 600 -9.85 -6.76 1.05
CA SER A 600 -11.20 -6.21 0.85
C SER A 600 -12.15 -6.53 2.03
N HIS A 601 -11.62 -7.05 3.13
CA HIS A 601 -12.42 -7.46 4.29
C HIS A 601 -13.05 -6.25 5.02
N PRO A 602 -14.40 -6.18 5.14
CA PRO A 602 -15.06 -4.99 5.70
C PRO A 602 -14.73 -4.73 7.17
N GLY A 603 -14.44 -5.78 7.94
CA GLY A 603 -14.04 -5.68 9.34
C GLY A 603 -12.58 -5.27 9.62
N THR A 604 -11.68 -5.23 8.62
CA THR A 604 -10.30 -4.75 8.84
C THR A 604 -9.56 -4.41 7.54
N SER A 605 -8.84 -3.29 7.53
CA SER A 605 -7.99 -2.87 6.41
C SER A 605 -6.61 -3.57 6.40
N ILE A 606 -6.26 -4.33 7.45
CA ILE A 606 -4.96 -4.96 7.62
C ILE A 606 -4.71 -5.99 6.51
N ARG A 607 -3.60 -5.84 5.79
CA ARG A 607 -3.14 -6.79 4.78
C ARG A 607 -2.44 -7.98 5.45
N ILE A 608 -2.86 -9.20 5.12
CA ILE A 608 -2.27 -10.45 5.67
C ILE A 608 -1.06 -10.94 4.87
N THR A 609 -0.76 -10.28 3.76
CA THR A 609 0.42 -10.46 2.92
C THR A 609 1.20 -9.16 2.80
N ARG A 610 2.51 -9.28 2.60
CA ARG A 610 3.34 -8.21 2.04
C ARG A 610 3.34 -8.38 0.51
N ASP A 611 2.88 -7.35 -0.20
CA ASP A 611 2.91 -7.25 -1.66
C ASP A 611 4.35 -7.47 -2.20
N MET A 612 4.48 -8.15 -3.35
CA MET A 612 5.74 -8.58 -3.96
C MET A 612 5.62 -8.53 -5.49
N GLY A 613 6.61 -7.94 -6.17
CA GLY A 613 6.63 -7.91 -7.64
C GLY A 613 5.90 -6.70 -8.22
N GLN A 614 4.74 -6.93 -8.84
CA GLN A 614 3.87 -5.85 -9.38
C GLN A 614 2.77 -5.53 -8.36
N PRO A 615 2.47 -4.24 -8.09
CA PRO A 615 1.48 -3.86 -7.07
C PRO A 615 0.11 -4.52 -7.28
N GLY A 616 -0.40 -5.18 -6.23
CA GLY A 616 -1.66 -5.92 -6.25
C GLY A 616 -1.47 -7.43 -6.30
N ARG A 617 -2.18 -8.12 -7.21
CA ARG A 617 -2.12 -9.57 -7.36
C ARG A 617 -1.39 -9.95 -8.65
N ASP A 618 -0.26 -10.62 -8.54
CA ASP A 618 0.60 -10.99 -9.67
C ASP A 618 0.68 -12.52 -9.88
N ASP A 619 1.18 -12.94 -11.04
CA ASP A 619 1.25 -14.35 -11.41
C ASP A 619 2.34 -15.15 -10.66
N PHE A 620 3.34 -14.52 -10.05
CA PHE A 620 4.43 -15.23 -9.39
C PHE A 620 4.23 -15.37 -7.87
N TYR A 621 3.71 -14.33 -7.20
CA TYR A 621 3.55 -14.24 -5.76
C TYR A 621 2.09 -14.20 -5.30
N GLY A 622 1.12 -14.15 -6.22
CA GLY A 622 -0.30 -14.02 -5.89
C GLY A 622 -0.56 -12.66 -5.25
N HIS A 623 -1.27 -12.64 -4.12
CA HIS A 623 -1.44 -11.46 -3.27
C HIS A 623 -0.19 -11.10 -2.43
N GLY A 624 0.95 -11.77 -2.67
CA GLY A 624 2.23 -11.49 -2.01
C GLY A 624 2.66 -12.56 -1.00
N LEU A 625 3.70 -12.24 -0.23
CA LEU A 625 4.26 -13.12 0.81
C LEU A 625 3.40 -13.06 2.07
N ILE A 626 2.93 -14.20 2.57
CA ILE A 626 2.14 -14.23 3.81
C ILE A 626 2.92 -13.66 5.02
N ASP A 627 2.30 -12.73 5.74
CA ASP A 627 2.84 -12.17 6.99
C ASP A 627 2.04 -12.73 8.17
N ALA A 628 2.67 -13.62 8.94
CA ALA A 628 2.03 -14.31 10.04
C ALA A 628 1.59 -13.36 11.17
N ALA A 629 2.33 -12.27 11.39
CA ALA A 629 2.00 -11.30 12.42
C ALA A 629 0.79 -10.47 12.01
N GLN A 630 0.77 -9.94 10.79
CA GLN A 630 -0.39 -9.21 10.28
C GLN A 630 -1.62 -10.11 10.13
N ALA A 631 -1.45 -11.37 9.69
CA ALA A 631 -2.50 -12.37 9.63
C ALA A 631 -3.17 -12.62 11.00
N VAL A 632 -2.36 -12.83 12.05
CA VAL A 632 -2.86 -13.02 13.42
C VAL A 632 -3.52 -11.74 13.97
N ILE A 633 -2.93 -10.55 13.74
CA ILE A 633 -3.50 -9.28 14.20
C ILE A 633 -4.81 -8.96 13.47
N ALA A 634 -4.91 -9.24 12.17
CA ALA A 634 -6.15 -9.12 11.40
C ALA A 634 -7.24 -10.05 11.97
N ALA A 635 -6.94 -11.34 12.15
CA ALA A 635 -7.88 -12.29 12.75
C ALA A 635 -8.31 -11.88 14.17
N GLN A 636 -7.39 -11.39 15.01
CA GLN A 636 -7.70 -10.86 16.34
C GLN A 636 -8.59 -9.60 16.28
N THR A 637 -8.41 -8.75 15.28
CA THR A 637 -9.27 -7.57 15.04
C THR A 637 -10.70 -7.99 14.67
N LEU A 638 -10.86 -9.03 13.86
CA LEU A 638 -12.16 -9.61 13.52
C LEU A 638 -12.81 -10.33 14.70
N ALA A 639 -12.03 -10.99 15.56
CA ALA A 639 -12.54 -11.57 16.81
C ALA A 639 -13.13 -10.52 17.77
N GLY A 640 -12.65 -9.27 17.72
CA GLY A 640 -13.24 -8.13 18.42
C GLY A 640 -14.43 -7.46 17.69
N SER A 641 -14.72 -7.86 16.44
CA SER A 641 -15.66 -7.21 15.52
C SER A 641 -16.64 -8.26 14.95
N SER A 642 -17.43 -8.87 15.83
CA SER A 642 -17.98 -10.21 15.62
C SER A 642 -19.18 -10.32 14.65
N SER A 643 -18.90 -10.62 13.37
CA SER A 643 -19.76 -11.47 12.52
C SER A 643 -19.01 -11.93 11.27
N GLY A 644 -18.84 -13.24 11.08
CA GLY A 644 -18.45 -13.82 9.79
C GLY A 644 -19.60 -13.77 8.77
N LEU A 645 -19.29 -13.89 7.49
CA LEU A 645 -20.26 -13.69 6.40
C LEU A 645 -21.49 -14.64 6.48
N PRO A 646 -22.73 -14.13 6.41
CA PRO A 646 -23.93 -14.97 6.30
C PRO A 646 -24.05 -15.75 4.98
N ASP A 647 -24.65 -16.94 5.05
CA ASP A 647 -25.03 -17.73 3.87
C ASP A 647 -26.15 -17.05 3.07
N GLY A 648 -25.83 -16.57 1.86
CA GLY A 648 -26.79 -15.91 0.98
C GLY A 648 -26.19 -14.77 0.14
N SER A 649 -27.02 -14.09 -0.65
CA SER A 649 -26.63 -12.83 -1.30
C SER A 649 -26.98 -11.64 -0.43
N ILE A 650 -26.01 -10.71 -0.29
CA ILE A 650 -26.06 -9.53 0.58
C ILE A 650 -25.75 -8.30 -0.26
N LEU A 651 -26.66 -7.33 -0.29
CA LEU A 651 -26.48 -6.06 -0.98
C LEU A 651 -25.42 -5.20 -0.29
N ALA A 652 -24.33 -4.91 -0.99
CA ALA A 652 -23.33 -3.92 -0.59
C ALA A 652 -23.14 -2.86 -1.69
N LEU A 653 -22.70 -1.66 -1.27
CA LEU A 653 -22.45 -0.50 -2.14
C LEU A 653 -21.05 0.05 -1.89
N SER A 654 -20.38 0.55 -2.93
CA SER A 654 -19.08 1.24 -2.77
C SER A 654 -19.20 2.63 -2.13
N THR A 655 -20.39 3.21 -2.09
CA THR A 655 -20.73 4.44 -1.37
C THR A 655 -22.24 4.51 -1.12
N SER A 656 -22.66 5.19 -0.06
CA SER A 656 -24.05 5.59 0.20
C SER A 656 -24.34 7.05 -0.17
N VAL A 657 -23.35 7.81 -0.67
CA VAL A 657 -23.48 9.23 -1.04
C VAL A 657 -22.74 9.53 -2.35
N LEU A 658 -23.31 10.37 -3.20
CA LEU A 658 -22.66 11.01 -4.35
C LEU A 658 -22.81 12.53 -4.25
N GLN A 659 -21.70 13.27 -4.33
CA GLN A 659 -21.69 14.73 -4.25
C GLN A 659 -21.18 15.32 -5.57
N PHE A 660 -22.06 16.03 -6.27
CA PHE A 660 -21.77 16.70 -7.54
C PHE A 660 -21.65 18.21 -7.29
N ASN A 661 -20.42 18.73 -7.24
CA ASN A 661 -20.15 20.19 -7.25
C ASN A 661 -20.72 20.87 -8.51
N THR A 662 -20.61 22.19 -8.66
CA THR A 662 -21.19 22.93 -9.81
C THR A 662 -20.66 22.50 -11.20
N PHE A 663 -19.57 21.73 -11.27
CA PHE A 663 -18.92 21.33 -12.53
C PHE A 663 -19.21 19.87 -12.93
N LEU A 664 -19.22 18.92 -11.99
CA LEU A 664 -19.35 17.49 -12.27
C LEU A 664 -20.77 17.13 -12.75
N SER A 665 -20.89 16.47 -13.91
CA SER A 665 -22.16 16.03 -14.50
C SER A 665 -22.37 14.51 -14.52
N SER A 666 -21.33 13.73 -14.18
CA SER A 666 -21.41 12.26 -14.07
C SER A 666 -20.51 11.76 -12.93
N LEU A 667 -20.98 10.79 -12.17
CA LEU A 667 -20.24 10.02 -11.15
C LEU A 667 -20.70 8.56 -11.19
N SER A 668 -19.93 7.64 -10.60
CA SER A 668 -20.30 6.22 -10.52
C SER A 668 -20.15 5.64 -9.13
N PHE A 669 -20.89 4.56 -8.88
CA PHE A 669 -20.77 3.69 -7.72
C PHE A 669 -20.90 2.23 -8.15
N GLN A 670 -20.39 1.30 -7.34
CA GLN A 670 -20.57 -0.13 -7.57
C GLN A 670 -21.58 -0.72 -6.59
N ILE A 671 -22.39 -1.64 -7.10
CA ILE A 671 -23.21 -2.56 -6.32
C ILE A 671 -22.47 -3.90 -6.32
N SER A 672 -22.19 -4.46 -5.14
CA SER A 672 -21.48 -5.73 -4.96
C SER A 672 -22.28 -6.71 -4.09
N ASN A 673 -21.92 -7.98 -4.15
CA ASN A 673 -22.42 -8.99 -3.23
C ASN A 673 -21.40 -9.20 -2.09
N ALA A 674 -21.83 -9.03 -0.84
CA ALA A 674 -21.00 -9.26 0.35
C ALA A 674 -21.24 -10.63 1.02
N GLY A 675 -22.03 -11.52 0.41
CA GLY A 675 -22.28 -12.88 0.90
C GLY A 675 -22.03 -13.95 -0.18
N THR A 676 -22.23 -15.22 0.18
CA THR A 676 -21.88 -16.40 -0.63
C THR A 676 -22.79 -16.70 -1.85
N GLY A 677 -23.87 -15.95 -2.06
CA GLY A 677 -24.85 -16.20 -3.13
C GLY A 677 -24.58 -15.52 -4.49
N THR A 678 -25.63 -15.41 -5.31
CA THR A 678 -25.68 -14.51 -6.48
C THR A 678 -26.62 -13.36 -6.17
N LEU A 679 -26.26 -12.12 -6.55
CA LEU A 679 -27.06 -10.93 -6.32
C LEU A 679 -27.48 -10.30 -7.67
N THR A 680 -28.78 -10.25 -7.92
CA THR A 680 -29.38 -9.58 -9.09
C THR A 680 -29.93 -8.22 -8.69
N VAL A 681 -29.55 -7.18 -9.43
CA VAL A 681 -30.12 -5.84 -9.34
C VAL A 681 -31.38 -5.79 -10.19
N THR A 682 -32.53 -5.73 -9.55
CA THR A 682 -33.86 -5.84 -10.17
C THR A 682 -34.43 -4.48 -10.58
N ASN A 683 -33.96 -3.39 -9.96
CA ASN A 683 -34.25 -2.01 -10.36
C ASN A 683 -33.23 -1.04 -9.74
N VAL A 684 -32.93 0.05 -10.43
CA VAL A 684 -32.26 1.25 -9.90
C VAL A 684 -33.01 2.46 -10.43
N SER A 685 -33.51 3.32 -9.53
CA SER A 685 -34.35 4.47 -9.88
C SER A 685 -34.08 5.66 -8.96
N ASP A 686 -33.96 6.85 -9.54
CA ASP A 686 -33.84 8.11 -8.82
C ASP A 686 -35.21 8.69 -8.40
N THR A 687 -35.18 9.84 -7.70
CA THR A 687 -36.36 10.56 -7.21
C THR A 687 -36.52 11.95 -7.84
N ALA A 688 -35.77 12.33 -8.88
CA ALA A 688 -35.64 13.74 -9.26
C ALA A 688 -35.36 13.94 -10.76
N SER A 689 -36.16 14.79 -11.42
CA SER A 689 -36.08 15.06 -12.87
C SER A 689 -34.79 15.75 -13.36
N TRP A 690 -33.85 16.05 -12.49
CA TRP A 690 -32.51 16.56 -12.80
C TRP A 690 -31.41 15.48 -12.67
N LEU A 691 -31.78 14.30 -12.17
CA LEU A 691 -30.92 13.14 -11.97
C LEU A 691 -31.34 12.04 -12.97
N SER A 692 -30.40 11.20 -13.37
CA SER A 692 -30.70 9.95 -14.09
C SER A 692 -29.62 8.91 -13.83
N VAL A 693 -29.96 7.62 -13.95
CA VAL A 693 -29.07 6.50 -13.59
C VAL A 693 -29.06 5.41 -14.66
N THR A 694 -27.90 4.77 -14.86
CA THR A 694 -27.75 3.65 -15.80
C THR A 694 -26.55 2.75 -15.44
N PRO A 695 -26.63 1.42 -15.64
CA PRO A 695 -27.83 0.65 -16.00
C PRO A 695 -28.80 0.54 -14.81
N SER A 696 -30.08 0.32 -15.10
CA SER A 696 -31.12 0.15 -14.07
C SER A 696 -31.33 -1.30 -13.61
N THR A 697 -30.70 -2.28 -14.28
CA THR A 697 -30.71 -3.69 -13.89
C THR A 697 -29.38 -4.37 -14.23
N GLY A 698 -29.10 -5.51 -13.60
CA GLY A 698 -27.90 -6.31 -13.88
C GLY A 698 -27.65 -7.39 -12.83
N VAL A 699 -26.48 -8.04 -12.89
CA VAL A 699 -25.98 -8.96 -11.85
C VAL A 699 -24.74 -8.32 -11.24
N ALA A 700 -24.58 -8.41 -9.92
CA ALA A 700 -23.42 -7.85 -9.23
C ALA A 700 -22.14 -8.68 -9.49
N PRO A 701 -20.94 -8.06 -9.55
CA PRO A 701 -20.67 -6.63 -9.37
C PRO A 701 -21.16 -5.78 -10.55
N LEU A 702 -21.86 -4.68 -10.24
CA LEU A 702 -22.50 -3.81 -11.23
C LEU A 702 -22.11 -2.34 -10.97
N THR A 703 -21.41 -1.72 -11.91
CA THR A 703 -21.12 -0.28 -11.88
C THR A 703 -22.32 0.50 -12.43
N VAL A 704 -22.88 1.38 -11.61
CA VAL A 704 -23.95 2.32 -11.98
C VAL A 704 -23.36 3.71 -12.11
N GLN A 705 -23.65 4.39 -13.23
CA GLN A 705 -23.39 5.80 -13.44
C GLN A 705 -24.65 6.63 -13.12
N ALA A 706 -24.45 7.74 -12.43
CA ALA A 706 -25.46 8.75 -12.15
C ALA A 706 -25.08 10.06 -12.85
N PHE A 707 -26.05 10.71 -13.47
CA PHE A 707 -25.87 11.93 -14.26
C PHE A 707 -26.75 13.07 -13.75
N VAL A 708 -26.20 14.28 -13.70
CA VAL A 708 -26.89 15.49 -13.23
C VAL A 708 -27.05 16.48 -14.39
N ASP A 709 -28.30 16.70 -14.82
CA ASP A 709 -28.68 17.81 -15.68
C ASP A 709 -29.08 19.02 -14.82
N ARG A 710 -28.39 20.15 -15.01
CA ARG A 710 -28.65 21.42 -14.32
C ARG A 710 -29.55 22.36 -15.13
N SER A 711 -30.02 21.94 -16.31
CA SER A 711 -30.80 22.80 -17.20
C SER A 711 -32.10 23.28 -16.56
N GLY A 712 -32.31 24.61 -16.58
CA GLY A 712 -33.50 25.23 -15.97
C GLY A 712 -33.56 25.26 -14.44
N LEU A 713 -32.57 24.69 -13.73
CA LEU A 713 -32.47 24.83 -12.28
C LEU A 713 -32.02 26.24 -11.86
N ARG A 714 -32.21 26.59 -10.59
CA ARG A 714 -31.77 27.86 -9.99
C ARG A 714 -30.53 27.62 -9.13
N ALA A 715 -29.76 28.67 -8.84
CA ALA A 715 -28.65 28.55 -7.89
C ALA A 715 -29.13 28.06 -6.51
N GLY A 716 -28.42 27.09 -5.94
CA GLY A 716 -28.73 26.41 -4.69
C GLY A 716 -28.28 24.94 -4.66
N THR A 717 -28.30 24.33 -3.48
CA THR A 717 -28.05 22.90 -3.28
C THR A 717 -29.34 22.11 -3.51
N TYR A 718 -29.26 21.06 -4.32
CA TYR A 718 -30.33 20.10 -4.59
C TYR A 718 -29.98 18.74 -3.98
N THR A 719 -31.00 18.02 -3.49
CA THR A 719 -30.85 16.67 -2.95
C THR A 719 -31.86 15.71 -3.57
N ALA A 720 -31.42 14.50 -3.87
CA ALA A 720 -32.24 13.40 -4.38
C ALA A 720 -31.76 12.06 -3.79
N THR A 721 -32.46 10.98 -4.09
CA THR A 721 -32.07 9.64 -3.66
C THR A 721 -32.13 8.67 -4.84
N ILE A 722 -31.07 7.90 -5.05
CA ILE A 722 -31.10 6.72 -5.92
C ILE A 722 -31.49 5.53 -5.06
N THR A 723 -32.58 4.84 -5.42
CA THR A 723 -33.03 3.62 -4.77
C THR A 723 -32.58 2.42 -5.60
N ILE A 724 -31.80 1.53 -4.99
CA ILE A 724 -31.38 0.23 -5.53
C ILE A 724 -32.33 -0.83 -4.98
N GLN A 725 -32.78 -1.75 -5.83
CA GLN A 725 -33.59 -2.92 -5.45
C GLN A 725 -32.93 -4.20 -5.98
N THR A 726 -32.94 -5.26 -5.16
CA THR A 726 -32.25 -6.53 -5.46
C THR A 726 -33.05 -7.76 -5.04
N ASP A 727 -32.57 -8.94 -5.43
CA ASP A 727 -33.08 -10.24 -4.96
C ASP A 727 -32.50 -10.70 -3.60
N ALA A 728 -31.52 -9.98 -3.03
CA ALA A 728 -30.70 -10.32 -1.84
C ALA A 728 -31.38 -11.26 -0.83
N THR A 729 -30.79 -12.43 -0.56
CA THR A 729 -31.39 -13.40 0.36
C THR A 729 -31.12 -13.13 1.85
N VAL A 730 -30.13 -12.28 2.17
CA VAL A 730 -29.81 -11.84 3.54
C VAL A 730 -29.57 -10.33 3.57
N GLY A 731 -30.04 -9.68 4.64
CA GLY A 731 -30.01 -8.22 4.79
C GLY A 731 -31.16 -7.53 4.06
N ASP A 732 -31.05 -6.21 3.89
CA ASP A 732 -32.05 -5.42 3.19
C ASP A 732 -31.97 -5.61 1.67
N LYS A 733 -33.11 -5.91 1.04
CA LYS A 733 -33.24 -6.03 -0.42
C LYS A 733 -33.17 -4.67 -1.15
N THR A 734 -33.15 -3.58 -0.40
CA THR A 734 -33.19 -2.21 -0.90
C THR A 734 -32.15 -1.35 -0.21
N ALA A 735 -31.36 -0.61 -0.98
CA ALA A 735 -30.40 0.37 -0.45
C ALA A 735 -30.59 1.72 -1.15
N THR A 736 -30.13 2.78 -0.49
CA THR A 736 -30.26 4.16 -0.98
C THR A 736 -28.90 4.83 -1.07
N VAL A 737 -28.65 5.52 -2.19
CA VAL A 737 -27.54 6.46 -2.34
C VAL A 737 -28.12 7.87 -2.33
N GLU A 738 -27.72 8.68 -1.36
CA GLU A 738 -28.06 10.10 -1.33
C GLU A 738 -27.26 10.85 -2.39
N VAL A 739 -27.92 11.70 -3.17
CA VAL A 739 -27.28 12.51 -4.21
C VAL A 739 -27.45 13.97 -3.86
N GLN A 740 -26.33 14.64 -3.61
CA GLN A 740 -26.27 16.09 -3.47
C GLN A 740 -25.71 16.69 -4.76
N ALA A 741 -26.40 17.68 -5.32
CA ALA A 741 -25.96 18.38 -6.52
C ALA A 741 -26.00 19.90 -6.30
N GLU A 742 -24.89 20.57 -6.58
CA GLU A 742 -24.84 22.03 -6.53
C GLU A 742 -25.15 22.63 -7.89
N VAL A 743 -26.03 23.64 -7.86
CA VAL A 743 -26.33 24.50 -9.00
C VAL A 743 -25.92 25.91 -8.61
N GLY A 744 -25.27 26.62 -9.52
CA GLY A 744 -24.78 27.97 -9.31
C GLY A 744 -24.02 28.44 -10.54
N ASP A 745 -23.37 29.58 -10.43
CA ASP A 745 -22.38 29.97 -11.43
C ASP A 745 -21.24 28.93 -11.45
N LYS A 746 -20.63 28.74 -12.62
CA LYS A 746 -19.38 27.98 -12.72
C LYS A 746 -18.27 28.83 -12.10
N ILE A 747 -18.07 28.64 -10.80
CA ILE A 747 -16.86 29.11 -10.11
C ILE A 747 -15.68 28.48 -10.85
N SER A 748 -14.86 29.30 -11.50
CA SER A 748 -13.51 28.92 -11.88
C SER A 748 -12.65 29.01 -10.63
N GLY A 749 -11.82 28.00 -10.37
CA GLY A 749 -10.79 28.12 -9.33
C GLY A 749 -9.82 29.25 -9.67
N ASN A 750 -9.20 29.87 -8.66
CA ASN A 750 -8.16 30.88 -8.86
C ASN A 750 -6.79 30.26 -8.58
N VAL A 751 -6.05 29.87 -9.62
CA VAL A 751 -4.66 29.40 -9.50
C VAL A 751 -3.61 30.51 -9.69
N GLY A 752 -4.02 31.77 -9.59
CA GLY A 752 -3.11 32.92 -9.78
C GLY A 752 -2.78 33.19 -11.26
N THR A 753 -1.55 33.63 -11.52
CA THR A 753 -1.02 33.90 -12.86
C THR A 753 -0.62 32.60 -13.56
N VAL A 754 -1.05 32.42 -14.81
CA VAL A 754 -0.73 31.25 -15.63
C VAL A 754 -0.03 31.71 -16.91
N TYR A 755 1.13 31.12 -17.17
CA TYR A 755 1.93 31.30 -18.37
C TYR A 755 1.54 30.22 -19.38
N VAL A 756 1.32 30.61 -20.64
CA VAL A 756 1.01 29.68 -21.73
C VAL A 756 2.15 29.71 -22.74
N LEU A 757 2.81 28.57 -22.94
CA LEU A 757 3.95 28.42 -23.86
C LEU A 757 3.52 27.69 -25.14
N VAL A 758 3.98 28.22 -26.28
CA VAL A 758 3.90 27.57 -27.59
C VAL A 758 5.26 26.94 -27.86
N LEU A 759 5.35 25.61 -27.87
CA LEU A 759 6.61 24.86 -27.98
C LEU A 759 6.76 24.22 -29.37
N GLU A 760 7.97 24.23 -29.93
CA GLU A 760 8.30 23.45 -31.12
C GLU A 760 8.42 21.95 -30.78
N PRO A 761 7.72 21.02 -31.46
CA PRO A 761 7.59 19.63 -30.99
C PRO A 761 8.89 18.81 -30.92
N ASP A 762 9.89 19.12 -31.76
CA ASP A 762 11.14 18.35 -31.85
C ASP A 762 12.24 18.86 -30.89
N SER A 763 12.19 20.15 -30.51
CA SER A 763 13.19 20.81 -29.66
C SER A 763 12.66 21.16 -28.27
N SER A 764 11.34 21.30 -28.13
CA SER A 764 10.63 21.83 -26.96
C SER A 764 11.00 23.28 -26.58
N GLU A 765 11.61 24.03 -27.50
CA GLU A 765 11.92 25.46 -27.31
C GLU A 765 10.66 26.34 -27.43
N PRO A 766 10.48 27.36 -26.57
CA PRO A 766 9.33 28.26 -26.63
C PRO A 766 9.45 29.27 -27.78
N VAL A 767 8.52 29.19 -28.75
CA VAL A 767 8.47 30.09 -29.92
C VAL A 767 7.54 31.29 -29.74
N ALA A 768 6.62 31.23 -28.78
CA ALA A 768 5.74 32.33 -28.36
C ALA A 768 5.18 32.03 -26.96
N GLN A 769 4.74 33.08 -26.25
CA GLN A 769 4.15 32.97 -24.92
C GLN A 769 2.86 33.81 -24.79
N ALA A 770 2.10 33.59 -23.71
CA ALA A 770 1.02 34.45 -23.21
C ALA A 770 0.97 34.40 -21.67
N GLU A 771 0.34 35.40 -21.07
CA GLU A 771 0.03 35.46 -19.63
C GLU A 771 -1.49 35.59 -19.45
N THR A 772 -2.07 34.86 -18.51
CA THR A 772 -3.48 35.01 -18.12
C THR A 772 -3.70 34.77 -16.63
N ASP A 773 -4.86 35.20 -16.11
CA ASP A 773 -5.20 35.20 -14.68
C ASP A 773 -6.73 35.19 -14.50
N ALA A 774 -7.21 35.07 -13.25
CA ALA A 774 -8.64 35.02 -12.95
C ALA A 774 -9.40 36.31 -13.36
N ASN A 775 -8.75 37.48 -13.35
CA ASN A 775 -9.36 38.75 -13.80
C ASN A 775 -9.52 38.80 -15.34
N ARG A 776 -8.65 38.08 -16.06
CA ARG A 776 -8.77 37.78 -17.50
C ARG A 776 -9.68 36.57 -17.78
N GLY A 777 -10.27 35.96 -16.74
CA GLY A 777 -11.08 34.74 -16.84
C GLY A 777 -10.32 33.54 -17.41
N TYR A 778 -8.99 33.50 -17.25
CA TYR A 778 -8.10 32.50 -17.88
C TYR A 778 -8.17 32.44 -19.42
N ALA A 779 -8.63 33.51 -20.07
CA ALA A 779 -8.53 33.67 -21.52
C ALA A 779 -7.12 34.17 -21.92
N PHE A 780 -6.51 33.55 -22.93
CA PHE A 780 -5.14 33.88 -23.38
C PHE A 780 -5.09 34.20 -24.88
N THR A 781 -4.07 34.96 -25.28
CA THR A 781 -3.69 35.18 -26.69
C THR A 781 -2.19 35.38 -26.75
N THR A 782 -1.51 34.60 -27.60
CA THR A 782 -0.04 34.58 -27.69
C THR A 782 0.52 35.73 -28.50
N ASP A 783 1.82 35.97 -28.32
CA ASP A 783 2.65 36.63 -29.32
C ASP A 783 2.58 35.98 -30.71
N ALA A 784 3.14 36.67 -31.71
CA ALA A 784 3.07 36.33 -33.12
C ALA A 784 3.81 35.01 -33.46
N VAL A 785 3.07 33.93 -33.66
CA VAL A 785 3.59 32.60 -33.97
C VAL A 785 3.91 32.47 -35.47
N PRO A 786 5.05 31.86 -35.86
CA PRO A 786 5.31 31.48 -37.25
C PRO A 786 4.30 30.43 -37.78
N ALA A 787 4.38 30.13 -39.08
CA ALA A 787 3.63 29.02 -39.65
C ALA A 787 4.37 27.70 -39.36
N GLY A 788 3.69 26.76 -38.72
CA GLY A 788 4.29 25.52 -38.21
C GLY A 788 3.25 24.64 -37.51
N THR A 789 3.71 23.62 -36.78
CA THR A 789 2.86 22.81 -35.88
C THR A 789 3.52 22.78 -34.51
N TYR A 790 2.75 23.04 -33.46
CA TYR A 790 3.26 23.34 -32.12
C TYR A 790 2.53 22.54 -31.04
N LEU A 791 3.20 22.34 -29.90
CA LEU A 791 2.56 21.93 -28.65
C LEU A 791 2.16 23.18 -27.86
N ILE A 792 1.10 23.09 -27.06
CA ILE A 792 0.65 24.17 -26.18
C ILE A 792 0.67 23.65 -24.74
N LEU A 793 1.49 24.26 -23.91
CA LEU A 793 1.62 24.01 -22.48
C LEU A 793 1.11 25.24 -21.72
N ALA A 794 0.54 25.05 -20.54
CA ALA A 794 0.21 26.11 -19.61
C ALA A 794 0.57 25.68 -18.19
N GLY A 795 1.15 26.58 -17.41
CA GLY A 795 1.57 26.34 -16.03
C GLY A 795 1.58 27.64 -15.22
N THR A 796 1.45 27.52 -13.92
CA THR A 796 1.80 28.61 -13.00
C THR A 796 3.33 28.72 -12.88
N ASP A 797 3.80 29.76 -12.21
CA ASP A 797 5.16 29.94 -11.66
C ASP A 797 4.86 30.47 -10.25
N ARG A 798 5.02 29.64 -9.22
CA ARG A 798 4.44 29.89 -7.87
C ARG A 798 5.45 30.35 -6.83
N ASP A 799 6.73 30.07 -7.01
CA ASP A 799 7.84 30.48 -6.14
C ASP A 799 8.73 31.57 -6.77
N ASP A 800 8.44 32.02 -8.01
CA ASP A 800 9.15 33.07 -8.75
C ASP A 800 10.59 32.66 -9.17
N ASP A 801 10.83 31.36 -9.34
CA ASP A 801 12.12 30.80 -9.76
C ASP A 801 12.36 30.94 -11.28
N GLY A 802 11.28 31.07 -12.06
CA GLY A 802 11.30 31.29 -13.51
C GLY A 802 11.11 30.04 -14.38
N PHE A 803 10.69 28.92 -13.80
CA PHE A 803 10.19 27.73 -14.50
C PHE A 803 8.67 27.60 -14.34
N ILE A 804 8.08 26.60 -15.02
CA ILE A 804 6.64 26.28 -14.91
C ILE A 804 6.43 24.77 -15.00
N CYS A 805 5.33 24.31 -14.42
CA CYS A 805 4.90 22.91 -14.38
C CYS A 805 5.75 22.00 -13.46
N ASP A 806 6.30 22.57 -12.40
CA ASP A 806 6.93 21.80 -11.32
C ASP A 806 5.88 21.20 -10.34
N ILE A 807 6.30 20.56 -9.26
CA ILE A 807 5.44 19.66 -8.46
C ILE A 807 4.37 20.42 -7.64
N GLU A 808 4.58 21.71 -7.42
CA GLU A 808 3.69 22.66 -6.77
C GLU A 808 2.86 23.48 -7.76
N ASP A 809 2.99 23.28 -9.08
CA ASP A 809 2.31 24.06 -10.12
C ASP A 809 1.02 23.45 -10.69
N ALA A 810 0.07 24.33 -11.04
CA ALA A 810 -1.11 23.96 -11.83
C ALA A 810 -0.76 23.85 -13.33
N CYS A 811 -0.22 22.69 -13.73
CA CYS A 811 0.15 22.40 -15.12
C CYS A 811 -1.02 21.87 -15.98
N GLY A 812 -1.00 22.12 -17.30
CA GLY A 812 -1.91 21.51 -18.27
C GLY A 812 -1.45 21.70 -19.72
N SER A 813 -1.86 20.79 -20.62
CA SER A 813 -1.46 20.82 -22.04
C SER A 813 -2.65 20.63 -22.98
N TYR A 814 -2.66 21.32 -24.13
CA TYR A 814 -3.66 21.06 -25.16
C TYR A 814 -3.37 19.70 -25.83
N PRO A 815 -4.32 18.75 -25.89
CA PRO A 815 -4.02 17.33 -26.09
C PRO A 815 -3.66 16.91 -27.53
N LEU A 816 -3.57 17.84 -28.47
CA LEU A 816 -3.25 17.58 -29.89
C LEU A 816 -2.34 18.69 -30.45
N PRO A 817 -1.34 18.39 -31.29
CA PRO A 817 -0.51 19.42 -31.92
C PRO A 817 -1.32 20.41 -32.77
N VAL A 818 -0.98 21.70 -32.67
CA VAL A 818 -1.73 22.82 -33.25
C VAL A 818 -1.01 23.37 -34.48
N SER A 819 -1.60 23.20 -35.67
CA SER A 819 -1.03 23.67 -36.93
C SER A 819 -1.44 25.11 -37.29
N VAL A 820 -0.50 26.04 -37.21
CA VAL A 820 -0.66 27.45 -37.60
C VAL A 820 -0.29 27.62 -39.07
N ARG A 821 -1.16 28.24 -39.88
CA ARG A 821 -0.86 28.60 -41.28
C ARG A 821 -0.51 30.08 -41.40
N ALA A 822 0.31 30.40 -42.40
CA ALA A 822 0.83 31.75 -42.60
C ALA A 822 -0.31 32.77 -42.84
N GLY A 823 -0.48 33.72 -41.91
CA GLY A 823 -1.47 34.77 -42.00
C GLY A 823 -2.88 34.38 -41.52
N SER A 824 -3.04 33.24 -40.85
CA SER A 824 -4.25 32.86 -40.13
C SER A 824 -3.92 32.48 -38.67
N SER A 825 -4.59 33.12 -37.73
CA SER A 825 -4.58 32.75 -36.31
C SER A 825 -5.41 31.49 -36.03
N VAL A 826 -5.20 30.89 -34.87
CA VAL A 826 -5.98 29.77 -34.33
C VAL A 826 -6.69 30.25 -33.06
N HIS A 827 -7.98 29.96 -32.94
CA HIS A 827 -8.84 30.45 -31.88
C HIS A 827 -9.57 29.30 -31.16
N ASP A 828 -10.23 29.63 -30.05
CA ASP A 828 -11.13 28.74 -29.31
C ASP A 828 -10.49 27.43 -28.80
N LEU A 829 -9.18 27.43 -28.52
CA LEU A 829 -8.53 26.34 -27.78
C LEU A 829 -9.07 26.30 -26.34
N VAL A 830 -9.50 25.13 -25.88
CA VAL A 830 -9.97 24.92 -24.51
C VAL A 830 -9.36 23.64 -23.95
N PHE A 831 -8.68 23.73 -22.80
CA PHE A 831 -8.07 22.60 -22.09
C PHE A 831 -7.95 22.90 -20.59
N PRO A 832 -7.93 21.88 -19.71
CA PRO A 832 -7.82 22.06 -18.27
C PRO A 832 -6.37 22.21 -17.78
N LEU A 833 -6.23 22.79 -16.58
CA LEU A 833 -5.07 22.60 -15.71
C LEU A 833 -5.37 21.47 -14.69
N SER A 834 -4.33 20.80 -14.20
CA SER A 834 -4.40 19.66 -13.27
C SER A 834 -3.06 19.43 -12.56
N GLU A 835 -3.04 19.54 -11.23
CA GLU A 835 -1.88 19.29 -10.36
C GLU A 835 -1.55 17.78 -10.17
N LEU A 836 -2.13 16.90 -11.00
CA LEU A 836 -1.93 15.44 -10.97
C LEU A 836 -1.64 14.86 -12.37
N VAL A 837 -0.59 15.38 -13.01
CA VAL A 837 0.04 14.69 -14.15
C VAL A 837 0.92 13.58 -13.61
N SER A 838 0.50 12.32 -13.78
CA SER A 838 1.38 11.17 -13.54
C SER A 838 2.64 11.32 -14.41
N PRO A 839 3.86 11.08 -13.90
CA PRO A 839 5.11 11.18 -14.68
C PRO A 839 5.20 10.29 -15.93
N GLN A 840 4.18 9.47 -16.19
CA GLN A 840 4.07 8.56 -17.33
C GLN A 840 3.11 9.03 -18.43
N SER A 841 2.29 10.08 -18.20
CA SER A 841 1.24 10.50 -19.15
C SER A 841 1.62 11.60 -20.15
N LEU A 842 2.79 12.23 -20.01
CA LEU A 842 3.36 13.14 -21.01
C LEU A 842 4.76 12.65 -21.44
N PRO A 843 5.03 12.48 -22.74
CA PRO A 843 6.39 12.21 -23.21
C PRO A 843 7.21 13.50 -23.17
N LEU A 844 8.42 13.42 -22.59
CA LEU A 844 9.38 14.50 -22.31
C LEU A 844 9.06 15.32 -21.04
N PHE A 845 9.55 14.84 -19.89
CA PHE A 845 9.76 15.69 -18.71
C PHE A 845 11.07 16.47 -18.84
N ARG A 846 10.94 17.80 -18.81
CA ARG A 846 11.93 18.79 -18.39
C ARG A 846 11.16 19.94 -17.73
N THR A 847 11.81 20.67 -16.82
CA THR A 847 11.36 22.00 -16.43
C THR A 847 11.50 22.97 -17.61
N PHE A 848 10.55 23.89 -17.77
CA PHE A 848 10.48 24.78 -18.94
C PHE A 848 10.78 26.24 -18.56
N GLU A 849 11.98 26.69 -18.92
CA GLU A 849 12.52 28.02 -18.58
C GLU A 849 11.74 29.15 -19.27
N LEU A 850 11.28 30.15 -18.50
CA LEU A 850 10.56 31.30 -19.05
C LEU A 850 11.43 32.19 -19.94
N GLY A 851 10.81 32.70 -21.02
CA GLY A 851 11.49 33.47 -22.06
C GLY A 851 12.17 34.76 -21.56
N PRO A 852 13.24 35.23 -22.24
CA PRO A 852 14.03 36.38 -21.78
C PRO A 852 13.27 37.72 -21.75
N SER A 853 12.07 37.79 -22.34
CA SER A 853 11.12 38.89 -22.20
C SER A 853 10.46 38.94 -20.81
N SER A 854 10.20 37.80 -20.17
CA SER A 854 9.60 37.72 -18.82
C SER A 854 10.59 38.21 -17.76
N ARG A 855 11.83 37.71 -17.81
CA ARG A 855 12.94 38.08 -16.91
C ARG A 855 13.33 39.57 -16.91
N ALA A 856 12.81 40.36 -17.86
CA ALA A 856 12.97 41.80 -17.90
C ALA A 856 11.89 42.59 -17.14
N ARG A 857 10.89 41.90 -16.54
CA ARG A 857 9.84 42.48 -15.68
C ARG A 857 9.85 41.93 -14.24
N ILE A 858 10.54 40.81 -14.02
CA ILE A 858 10.66 40.13 -12.72
C ILE A 858 11.98 40.60 -12.04
N ARG A 859 12.17 41.93 -11.93
CA ARG A 859 13.32 42.62 -11.29
C ARG A 859 13.03 44.09 -10.96
#